data_AF-A0A931EHW8-F1
#
_entry.id   AF-A0A931EHW8-F1
#
_cell.length_a   1.000
_cell.length_b   1.000
_cell.length_c   1.000
_cell.angle_alpha   90.00
_cell.angle_beta   90.00
_cell.angle_gamma   90.00
#
_symmetry.space_group_name_H-M   'P 1'
#
loop_
_entity.id
_entity.type
_entity.pdbx_description
1 polymer ?
#
loop_
_entity_poly.entity_id
_entity_poly.type
_entity_poly.pdbx_seq_one_letter_code
_entity_poly.pdbx_strand_id
1 'polypeptide(L)'
;MLRLAGKSDKAVRQLELTYGGGKTHSLITLWHLASEPDRLPDLPAVKEFIEHIGMKPPRARIAVLPFDKLDAEKGMEVRGPKGETRWLKNPWSVIAFQIAGADGLRLLHPDEKDEERDSAPAENLMTELLALPQKEGLSTLILIDEVLMYAREKVGKDPAWQGRLLDFFQYLTQAATKVERCAMIASLLATDPRKSDTLGKEITRDLYAIFRREREEGVQPVLKEDVAEVLRRRFFVADSIRNREDFRSHVVAALKGISDLDDQTRKDGKAAEQRFVASYPFHPELIDVFYSKWTNLEGFQRTRGVLRTFALALREAERWDEGPLVAANSFLTEPGKSGISEAARELTTIAATEEYEGKKQEWTAILEGELDKARDIQGDTGGLRFRELEQAVFATFLHSQPIGQKALTRDLMVILGPTRPDKIELEKALTRWSEVSWFLDEASDVDRGSGAAKQLPKSWRLGSRPNLRQMHYDACQRVSVEVTDARLIDEISKLKSLTAGASAAGAIVHSLPKRANDIEDDGEFHFAILGPRAASDSGKPSAEAKRYIDETTGPDKPRVFRNAVVLAMPSRDGVEAARNRIRDFLGWEEVRAQLKDQLQGQELDPIRDATLSASISGARSKVTEAIQQAYCIVGTVSEKNEIQAFKITVDGPSLFARIKDDDRARIQDRAVSADALLPDGPYDLWRDGEKSRRLKDLVGAFALSPQLPKMLNRRAILDTLILGCKEGQFVLRVVRPDRSVRTFWRQEPDEAALKDPSLEVVLPQAAEITEISADLLTPSGLPGLWQAGSASFGELTNYFSGATVAKINKGGYEESVTVPKLSRDVLAAAVMEAVRNGKLWLTSGQASILAEEIPAGLLTDDARLQAPPAPIPATDLTPASLPEVWSGDSTTALAIAVALSKKAG
;
A
#
# COMPACT_ATOMS: atom_id res chain seq x y z
N MET A 1 -55.93 -28.74 21.65
CA MET A 1 -56.75 -28.73 22.88
C MET A 1 -58.13 -28.12 22.67
N LEU A 2 -58.26 -26.87 22.22
CA LEU A 2 -59.59 -26.25 21.98
C LEU A 2 -60.50 -27.06 21.04
N ARG A 3 -59.96 -27.64 19.97
CA ARG A 3 -60.70 -28.56 19.08
C ARG A 3 -61.24 -29.79 19.81
N LEU A 4 -60.40 -30.45 20.62
CA LEU A 4 -60.82 -31.59 21.44
C LEU A 4 -61.91 -31.21 22.45
N ALA A 5 -62.02 -29.93 22.81
CA ALA A 5 -63.06 -29.42 23.68
C ALA A 5 -64.35 -28.98 22.95
N GLY A 6 -64.42 -29.10 21.62
CA GLY A 6 -65.51 -28.57 20.80
C GLY A 6 -65.53 -27.04 20.67
N LYS A 7 -64.43 -26.37 21.02
CA LYS A 7 -64.33 -24.89 21.02
C LYS A 7 -63.60 -24.33 19.79
N SER A 8 -63.26 -25.17 18.82
CA SER A 8 -62.57 -24.78 17.59
C SER A 8 -62.98 -25.68 16.43
N ASP A 9 -63.02 -25.11 15.23
CA ASP A 9 -63.24 -25.77 13.94
C ASP A 9 -61.95 -26.37 13.35
N LYS A 10 -60.78 -26.02 13.90
CA LYS A 10 -59.46 -26.43 13.40
C LYS A 10 -59.11 -27.86 13.82
N ALA A 11 -59.29 -28.81 12.92
CA ALA A 11 -59.16 -30.24 13.15
C ALA A 11 -57.77 -30.79 12.82
N VAL A 12 -57.07 -30.24 11.84
CA VAL A 12 -55.85 -30.85 11.27
C VAL A 12 -54.66 -29.89 11.37
N ARG A 13 -53.67 -30.25 12.17
CA ARG A 13 -52.42 -29.49 12.32
C ARG A 13 -51.23 -30.22 11.76
N GLN A 14 -50.52 -29.56 10.84
CA GLN A 14 -49.23 -30.02 10.40
C GLN A 14 -48.12 -29.37 11.23
N LEU A 15 -47.16 -30.15 11.74
CA LEU A 15 -45.94 -29.64 12.34
C LEU A 15 -44.88 -29.45 11.25
N GLU A 16 -44.46 -28.20 11.03
CA GLU A 16 -43.40 -27.87 10.08
C GLU A 16 -42.00 -27.98 10.71
N LEU A 17 -40.97 -28.16 9.89
CA LEU A 17 -39.60 -28.02 10.36
C LEU A 17 -39.33 -26.56 10.66
N THR A 18 -38.94 -26.28 11.89
CA THR A 18 -38.28 -25.02 12.26
C THR A 18 -36.77 -25.24 12.22
N TYR A 19 -36.19 -25.51 13.39
CA TYR A 19 -34.77 -25.59 13.67
C TYR A 19 -34.33 -27.03 14.05
N GLY A 20 -35.09 -28.05 13.66
CA GLY A 20 -34.69 -29.46 13.85
C GLY A 20 -35.00 -30.04 15.25
N GLY A 21 -35.89 -29.41 16.03
CA GLY A 21 -36.35 -29.92 17.32
C GLY A 21 -37.81 -29.56 17.61
N GLY A 22 -38.42 -30.18 18.62
CA GLY A 22 -39.75 -29.83 19.12
C GLY A 22 -40.91 -30.70 18.63
N LYS A 23 -40.93 -31.16 17.36
CA LYS A 23 -42.09 -31.90 16.79
C LYS A 23 -42.57 -33.09 17.65
N THR A 24 -41.71 -34.08 17.86
CA THR A 24 -42.01 -35.27 18.66
C THR A 24 -42.30 -34.90 20.12
N HIS A 25 -41.62 -33.88 20.68
CA HIS A 25 -41.89 -33.42 22.05
C HIS A 25 -43.28 -32.77 22.16
N SER A 26 -43.74 -32.04 21.14
CA SER A 26 -45.10 -31.50 21.08
C SER A 26 -46.13 -32.63 21.01
N LEU A 27 -45.88 -33.67 20.20
CA LEU A 27 -46.76 -34.85 20.13
C LEU A 27 -46.84 -35.57 21.49
N ILE A 28 -45.71 -35.82 22.14
CA ILE A 28 -45.63 -36.42 23.49
C ILE A 28 -46.37 -35.56 24.52
N THR A 29 -46.19 -34.23 24.45
CA THR A 29 -46.86 -33.29 25.35
C THR A 29 -48.37 -33.35 25.18
N LEU A 30 -48.87 -33.35 23.93
CA LEU A 30 -50.29 -33.49 23.64
C LEU A 30 -50.84 -34.85 24.12
N TRP A 31 -50.05 -35.91 24.00
CA TRP A 31 -50.40 -37.23 24.50
C TRP A 31 -50.65 -37.20 26.01
N HIS A 32 -49.72 -36.66 26.80
CA HIS A 32 -49.88 -36.56 28.26
C HIS A 32 -51.03 -35.64 28.68
N LEU A 33 -51.16 -34.49 28.01
CA LEU A 33 -52.23 -33.53 28.32
C LEU A 33 -53.63 -34.12 28.06
N ALA A 34 -53.80 -34.97 27.04
CA ALA A 34 -55.11 -35.49 26.66
C ALA A 34 -55.40 -36.90 27.20
N SER A 35 -54.40 -37.71 27.59
CA SER A 35 -54.62 -39.08 28.06
C SER A 35 -55.15 -39.11 29.51
N GLU A 36 -54.48 -38.38 30.40
CA GLU A 36 -54.77 -38.32 31.83
C GLU A 36 -54.65 -36.88 32.36
N PRO A 37 -55.54 -35.96 31.93
CA PRO A 37 -55.46 -34.54 32.31
C PRO A 37 -55.52 -34.27 33.81
N ASP A 38 -56.09 -35.18 34.60
CA ASP A 38 -56.20 -35.05 36.07
C ASP A 38 -54.93 -35.47 36.82
N ARG A 39 -53.92 -36.02 36.13
CA ARG A 39 -52.67 -36.52 36.72
C ARG A 39 -51.44 -35.77 36.24
N LEU A 40 -51.62 -34.55 35.71
CA LEU A 40 -50.52 -33.71 35.29
C LEU A 40 -49.65 -33.29 36.49
N PRO A 41 -48.32 -33.25 36.34
CA PRO A 41 -47.41 -32.87 37.43
C PRO A 41 -47.56 -31.39 37.82
N ASP A 42 -47.25 -31.07 39.08
CA ASP A 42 -47.25 -29.68 39.57
C ASP A 42 -46.00 -28.93 39.08
N LEU A 43 -46.05 -28.44 37.85
CA LEU A 43 -44.98 -27.66 37.21
C LEU A 43 -45.50 -26.28 36.77
N PRO A 44 -44.70 -25.20 36.86
CA PRO A 44 -45.09 -23.88 36.37
C PRO A 44 -45.58 -23.90 34.92
N ALA A 45 -44.91 -24.65 34.05
CA ALA A 45 -45.30 -24.78 32.63
C ALA A 45 -46.70 -25.37 32.43
N VAL A 46 -47.15 -26.27 33.30
CA VAL A 46 -48.50 -26.85 33.24
C VAL A 46 -49.54 -25.81 33.66
N LYS A 47 -49.25 -25.03 34.71
CA LYS A 47 -50.11 -23.94 35.17
C LYS A 47 -50.25 -22.85 34.11
N GLU A 48 -49.12 -22.37 33.58
CA GLU A 48 -49.07 -21.41 32.47
C GLU A 48 -49.87 -21.89 31.26
N PHE A 49 -49.74 -23.17 30.90
CA PHE A 49 -50.49 -23.74 29.78
C PHE A 49 -52.00 -23.76 30.03
N ILE A 50 -52.44 -24.20 31.22
CA ILE A 50 -53.85 -24.25 31.62
C ILE A 50 -54.45 -22.85 31.66
N GLU A 51 -53.73 -21.88 32.22
CA GLU A 51 -54.10 -20.47 32.24
C GLU A 51 -54.22 -19.92 30.81
N HIS A 52 -53.23 -20.20 29.96
CA HIS A 52 -53.21 -19.75 28.56
C HIS A 52 -54.40 -20.27 27.75
N ILE A 53 -54.74 -21.56 27.88
CA ILE A 53 -55.90 -22.13 27.17
C ILE A 53 -57.24 -21.81 27.88
N GLY A 54 -57.20 -21.27 29.10
CA GLY A 54 -58.36 -20.92 29.90
C GLY A 54 -59.24 -22.10 30.32
N MET A 55 -58.70 -23.33 30.31
CA MET A 55 -59.45 -24.54 30.66
C MET A 55 -58.55 -25.72 31.02
N LYS A 56 -59.09 -26.72 31.72
CA LYS A 56 -58.41 -28.01 31.86
C LYS A 56 -58.38 -28.74 30.50
N PRO A 57 -57.27 -29.39 30.13
CA PRO A 57 -57.21 -30.19 28.92
C PRO A 57 -58.31 -31.28 28.90
N PRO A 58 -59.00 -31.49 27.77
CA PRO A 58 -60.03 -32.52 27.66
C PRO A 58 -59.40 -33.91 27.55
N ARG A 59 -60.06 -34.92 28.13
CA ARG A 59 -59.65 -36.31 27.97
C ARG A 59 -60.00 -36.83 26.58
N ALA A 60 -59.07 -37.50 25.92
CA ALA A 60 -59.24 -38.05 24.58
C ALA A 60 -58.80 -39.52 24.48
N ARG A 61 -59.45 -40.27 23.58
CA ARG A 61 -58.93 -41.52 23.02
C ARG A 61 -57.87 -41.15 22.00
N ILE A 62 -56.65 -41.66 22.19
CA ILE A 62 -55.48 -41.25 21.40
C ILE A 62 -55.04 -42.42 20.51
N ALA A 63 -54.91 -42.18 19.22
CA ALA A 63 -54.23 -43.08 18.29
C ALA A 63 -52.90 -42.46 17.87
N VAL A 64 -51.81 -43.20 18.06
CA VAL A 64 -50.45 -42.77 17.71
C VAL A 64 -49.93 -43.62 16.55
N LEU A 65 -49.38 -42.97 15.55
CA LEU A 65 -48.81 -43.61 14.37
C LEU A 65 -47.36 -43.14 14.16
N PRO A 66 -46.40 -43.76 14.86
CA PRO A 66 -44.98 -43.50 14.68
C PRO A 66 -44.46 -44.33 13.50
N PHE A 67 -44.37 -43.71 12.32
CA PHE A 67 -44.02 -44.44 11.09
C PHE A 67 -42.58 -44.96 11.08
N ASP A 68 -41.68 -44.42 11.91
CA ASP A 68 -40.34 -44.97 12.13
C ASP A 68 -40.34 -46.32 12.89
N LYS A 69 -41.45 -46.66 13.56
CA LYS A 69 -41.65 -47.94 14.27
C LYS A 69 -42.63 -48.88 13.57
N LEU A 70 -43.29 -48.44 12.50
CA LEU A 70 -44.16 -49.27 11.69
C LEU A 70 -43.32 -49.99 10.63
N ASP A 71 -42.86 -51.20 10.93
CA ASP A 71 -42.08 -51.99 9.98
C ASP A 71 -42.91 -52.31 8.72
N ALA A 72 -42.32 -52.09 7.54
CA ALA A 72 -43.03 -52.24 6.28
C ALA A 72 -43.46 -53.67 5.95
N GLU A 73 -42.90 -54.70 6.60
CA GLU A 73 -43.21 -56.10 6.33
C GLU A 73 -43.95 -56.77 7.48
N LYS A 74 -43.46 -56.57 8.70
CA LYS A 74 -44.00 -57.17 9.93
C LYS A 74 -45.09 -56.32 10.58
N GLY A 75 -45.06 -55.01 10.38
CA GLY A 75 -45.92 -54.07 11.10
C GLY A 75 -45.39 -53.72 12.48
N MET A 76 -46.28 -53.32 13.38
CA MET A 76 -45.93 -52.99 14.77
C MET A 76 -46.89 -53.63 15.76
N GLU A 77 -46.44 -53.83 17.00
CA GLU A 77 -47.33 -54.18 18.11
C GLU A 77 -48.12 -52.93 18.53
N VAL A 78 -49.44 -53.06 18.56
CA VAL A 78 -50.40 -51.99 18.85
C VAL A 78 -51.23 -52.37 20.05
N ARG A 79 -51.46 -51.41 20.96
CA ARG A 79 -52.31 -51.59 22.13
C ARG A 79 -53.69 -50.98 21.90
N GLY A 80 -54.74 -51.75 22.16
CA GLY A 80 -56.13 -51.33 22.07
C GLY A 80 -56.63 -50.62 23.35
N PRO A 81 -57.86 -50.07 23.31
CA PRO A 81 -58.42 -49.25 24.38
C PRO A 81 -58.66 -49.99 25.69
N LYS A 82 -58.79 -51.33 25.67
CA LYS A 82 -58.99 -52.18 26.87
C LYS A 82 -57.68 -52.84 27.33
N GLY A 83 -56.56 -52.51 26.68
CA GLY A 83 -55.23 -52.98 27.03
C GLY A 83 -54.74 -54.21 26.26
N GLU A 84 -55.56 -54.76 25.37
CA GLU A 84 -55.22 -55.83 24.42
C GLU A 84 -54.09 -55.42 23.48
N THR A 85 -53.26 -56.36 23.03
CA THR A 85 -52.19 -56.09 22.05
C THR A 85 -52.34 -56.92 20.79
N ARG A 86 -51.92 -56.36 19.65
CA ARG A 86 -51.96 -57.04 18.35
C ARG A 86 -50.88 -56.51 17.41
N TRP A 87 -50.30 -57.38 16.59
CA TRP A 87 -49.42 -56.96 15.50
C TRP A 87 -50.25 -56.57 14.27
N LEU A 88 -50.03 -55.34 13.77
CA LEU A 88 -50.76 -54.78 12.63
C LEU A 88 -49.80 -54.09 11.67
N LYS A 89 -50.02 -54.27 10.37
CA LYS A 89 -49.15 -53.78 9.29
C LYS A 89 -49.63 -52.47 8.68
N ASN A 90 -50.95 -52.29 8.57
CA ASN A 90 -51.53 -51.22 7.80
C ASN A 90 -51.85 -49.99 8.68
N PRO A 91 -51.49 -48.75 8.25
CA PRO A 91 -51.69 -47.53 9.04
C PRO A 91 -53.12 -47.32 9.55
N TRP A 92 -54.12 -47.59 8.71
CA TRP A 92 -55.53 -47.49 9.08
C TRP A 92 -55.95 -48.55 10.11
N SER A 93 -55.40 -49.77 10.02
CA SER A 93 -55.65 -50.83 11.01
C SER A 93 -55.03 -50.47 12.36
N VAL A 94 -53.83 -49.91 12.37
CA VAL A 94 -53.15 -49.41 13.58
C VAL A 94 -53.98 -48.33 14.29
N ILE A 95 -54.56 -47.39 13.54
CA ILE A 95 -55.47 -46.39 14.11
C ILE A 95 -56.74 -47.03 14.64
N ALA A 96 -57.38 -47.89 13.84
CA ALA A 96 -58.65 -48.52 14.21
C ALA A 96 -58.56 -49.34 15.49
N PHE A 97 -57.50 -50.11 15.64
CA PHE A 97 -57.27 -50.91 16.83
C PHE A 97 -56.98 -50.06 18.08
N GLN A 98 -56.27 -48.94 17.95
CA GLN A 98 -56.06 -48.00 19.09
C GLN A 98 -57.35 -47.29 19.51
N ILE A 99 -58.23 -46.99 18.56
CA ILE A 99 -59.49 -46.30 18.83
C ILE A 99 -60.53 -47.24 19.45
N ALA A 100 -60.70 -48.45 18.89
CA ALA A 100 -61.82 -49.33 19.21
C ALA A 100 -61.46 -50.82 19.30
N GLY A 101 -60.17 -51.19 19.27
CA GLY A 101 -59.73 -52.58 19.34
C GLY A 101 -60.21 -53.41 18.15
N ALA A 102 -60.62 -54.65 18.40
CA ALA A 102 -61.19 -55.55 17.39
C ALA A 102 -62.42 -54.95 16.67
N ASP A 103 -63.27 -54.20 17.39
CA ASP A 103 -64.48 -53.59 16.81
C ASP A 103 -64.12 -52.55 15.75
N GLY A 104 -63.00 -51.84 15.94
CA GLY A 104 -62.46 -50.92 14.93
C GLY A 104 -62.00 -51.64 13.67
N LEU A 105 -61.36 -52.81 13.80
CA LEU A 105 -60.95 -53.61 12.63
C LEU A 105 -62.17 -54.14 11.86
N ARG A 106 -63.17 -54.67 12.57
CA ARG A 106 -64.42 -55.14 11.95
C ARG A 106 -65.15 -54.02 11.21
N LEU A 107 -65.21 -52.82 11.78
CA LEU A 107 -65.80 -51.65 11.13
C LEU A 107 -65.14 -51.33 9.78
N LEU A 108 -63.81 -51.49 9.68
CA LEU A 108 -63.10 -51.19 8.45
C LEU A 108 -63.15 -52.35 7.45
N HIS A 109 -63.25 -53.59 7.90
CA HIS A 109 -63.18 -54.76 7.04
C HIS A 109 -64.48 -54.98 6.25
N PRO A 110 -64.44 -55.25 4.92
CA PRO A 110 -65.65 -55.40 4.11
C PRO A 110 -66.59 -56.52 4.57
N ASP A 111 -66.02 -57.60 5.11
CA ASP A 111 -66.78 -58.75 5.65
C ASP A 111 -66.97 -58.69 7.19
N GLU A 112 -66.78 -57.53 7.84
CA GLU A 112 -66.86 -57.38 9.31
C GLU A 112 -65.95 -58.33 10.11
N LYS A 113 -64.84 -58.78 9.51
CA LYS A 113 -63.87 -59.66 10.14
C LYS A 113 -62.89 -58.88 11.01
N ASP A 114 -62.41 -59.55 12.05
CA ASP A 114 -61.37 -59.03 12.93
C ASP A 114 -59.97 -59.20 12.28
N GLU A 115 -59.80 -58.69 11.07
CA GLU A 115 -58.63 -58.84 10.20
C GLU A 115 -58.25 -57.51 9.54
N GLU A 116 -57.01 -57.41 9.03
CA GLU A 116 -56.56 -56.21 8.31
C GLU A 116 -57.13 -56.19 6.88
N ARG A 117 -57.53 -55.01 6.41
CA ARG A 117 -57.83 -54.77 4.99
C ARG A 117 -56.62 -54.21 4.24
N ASP A 118 -56.51 -54.48 2.95
CA ASP A 118 -55.37 -54.06 2.10
C ASP A 118 -55.52 -52.70 1.41
N SER A 119 -56.72 -52.13 1.41
CA SER A 119 -57.03 -50.83 0.78
C SER A 119 -57.34 -49.76 1.81
N ALA A 120 -57.01 -48.51 1.48
CA ALA A 120 -57.36 -47.36 2.33
C ALA A 120 -58.89 -47.28 2.50
N PRO A 121 -59.40 -47.20 3.74
CA PRO A 121 -60.83 -47.05 4.00
C PRO A 121 -61.31 -45.65 3.61
N ALA A 122 -62.48 -45.59 2.98
CA ALA A 122 -63.08 -44.32 2.56
C ALA A 122 -63.47 -43.43 3.75
N GLU A 123 -63.67 -42.14 3.46
CA GLU A 123 -63.93 -41.10 4.46
C GLU A 123 -65.12 -41.41 5.38
N ASN A 124 -66.21 -42.00 4.89
CA ASN A 124 -67.37 -42.33 5.71
C ASN A 124 -67.05 -43.35 6.82
N LEU A 125 -66.26 -44.39 6.52
CA LEU A 125 -65.82 -45.39 7.50
C LEU A 125 -64.84 -44.77 8.51
N MET A 126 -63.95 -43.90 8.04
CA MET A 126 -63.05 -43.14 8.93
C MET A 126 -63.84 -42.22 9.86
N THR A 127 -64.85 -41.51 9.37
CA THR A 127 -65.72 -40.65 10.18
C THR A 127 -66.44 -41.44 11.27
N GLU A 128 -66.99 -42.60 10.93
CA GLU A 128 -67.65 -43.49 11.91
C GLU A 128 -66.67 -43.98 12.97
N LEU A 129 -65.48 -44.44 12.56
CA LEU A 129 -64.42 -44.89 13.47
C LEU A 129 -64.01 -43.79 14.46
N LEU A 130 -63.72 -42.59 13.95
CA LEU A 130 -63.26 -41.45 14.76
C LEU A 130 -64.35 -40.89 15.67
N ALA A 131 -65.63 -41.15 15.39
CA ALA A 131 -66.76 -40.78 16.22
C ALA A 131 -67.03 -41.76 17.38
N LEU A 132 -66.51 -43.00 17.33
CA LEU A 132 -66.75 -44.00 18.39
C LEU A 132 -66.41 -43.52 19.80
N PRO A 133 -65.24 -42.87 20.06
CA PRO A 133 -64.92 -42.38 21.40
C PRO A 133 -65.91 -41.36 21.96
N GLN A 134 -66.63 -40.63 21.10
CA GLN A 134 -67.63 -39.66 21.54
C GLN A 134 -68.82 -40.31 22.24
N LYS A 135 -69.13 -41.57 21.90
CA LYS A 135 -70.16 -42.38 22.57
C LYS A 135 -69.79 -42.66 24.04
N GLU A 136 -68.50 -42.65 24.36
CA GLU A 136 -67.95 -42.78 25.72
C GLU A 136 -67.71 -41.42 26.40
N GLY A 137 -68.15 -40.32 25.77
CA GLY A 137 -67.90 -38.96 26.25
C GLY A 137 -66.49 -38.44 25.98
N LEU A 138 -65.62 -39.22 25.32
CA LEU A 138 -64.24 -38.87 25.02
C LEU A 138 -64.11 -38.14 23.68
N SER A 139 -63.05 -37.35 23.55
CA SER A 139 -62.63 -36.77 22.26
C SER A 139 -61.67 -37.73 21.54
N THR A 140 -61.37 -37.47 20.26
CA THR A 140 -60.44 -38.30 19.47
C THR A 140 -59.20 -37.50 19.09
N LEU A 141 -58.01 -38.01 19.41
CA LEU A 141 -56.74 -37.37 19.07
C LEU A 141 -55.88 -38.32 18.25
N ILE A 142 -55.46 -37.90 17.06
CA ILE A 142 -54.56 -38.66 16.21
C ILE A 142 -53.20 -37.97 16.17
N LEU A 143 -52.14 -38.70 16.50
CA LEU A 143 -50.77 -38.19 16.50
C LEU A 143 -49.95 -39.00 15.49
N ILE A 144 -49.35 -38.32 14.51
CA ILE A 144 -48.59 -38.96 13.44
C ILE A 144 -47.17 -38.39 13.40
N ASP A 145 -46.17 -39.25 13.36
CA ASP A 145 -44.76 -38.85 13.26
C ASP A 145 -44.02 -39.63 12.15
N GLU A 146 -43.04 -38.98 11.51
CA GLU A 146 -42.06 -39.55 10.57
C GLU A 146 -42.65 -40.30 9.34
N VAL A 147 -43.71 -39.78 8.72
CA VAL A 147 -44.40 -40.42 7.58
C VAL A 147 -43.48 -40.75 6.40
N LEU A 148 -42.54 -39.85 6.08
CA LEU A 148 -41.79 -39.91 4.83
C LEU A 148 -40.89 -41.15 4.72
N MET A 149 -40.31 -41.61 5.83
CA MET A 149 -39.42 -42.78 5.81
C MET A 149 -40.17 -44.06 5.44
N TYR A 150 -41.31 -44.30 6.08
CA TYR A 150 -42.17 -45.44 5.80
C TYR A 150 -42.77 -45.37 4.38
N ALA A 151 -43.26 -44.19 3.99
CA ALA A 151 -43.82 -43.98 2.66
C ALA A 151 -42.81 -44.30 1.55
N ARG A 152 -41.57 -43.82 1.68
CA ARG A 152 -40.49 -44.10 0.72
C ARG A 152 -40.17 -45.60 0.64
N GLU A 153 -40.11 -46.30 1.77
CA GLU A 153 -39.83 -47.74 1.78
C GLU A 153 -40.95 -48.55 1.12
N LYS A 154 -42.23 -48.25 1.44
CA LYS A 154 -43.38 -48.93 0.86
C LYS A 154 -43.51 -48.66 -0.65
N VAL A 155 -43.39 -47.40 -1.07
CA VAL A 155 -43.47 -47.01 -2.48
C VAL A 155 -42.31 -47.58 -3.29
N GLY A 156 -41.10 -47.65 -2.69
CA GLY A 156 -39.95 -48.31 -3.31
C GLY A 156 -40.13 -49.82 -3.51
N LYS A 157 -40.90 -50.50 -2.64
CA LYS A 157 -41.25 -51.92 -2.78
C LYS A 157 -42.41 -52.16 -3.74
N ASP A 158 -43.45 -51.32 -3.70
CA ASP A 158 -44.62 -51.39 -4.57
C ASP A 158 -45.16 -49.96 -4.87
N PRO A 159 -45.04 -49.46 -6.12
CA PRO A 159 -45.51 -48.13 -6.52
C PRO A 159 -46.99 -47.87 -6.24
N ALA A 160 -47.85 -48.90 -6.18
CA ALA A 160 -49.27 -48.72 -5.88
C ALA A 160 -49.51 -48.15 -4.47
N TRP A 161 -48.55 -48.28 -3.55
CA TRP A 161 -48.64 -47.70 -2.21
C TRP A 161 -48.67 -46.18 -2.20
N GLN A 162 -48.16 -45.50 -3.23
CA GLN A 162 -48.23 -44.04 -3.31
C GLN A 162 -49.68 -43.59 -3.34
N GLY A 163 -50.49 -44.18 -4.22
CA GLY A 163 -51.93 -43.92 -4.29
C GLY A 163 -52.66 -44.26 -2.98
N ARG A 164 -52.39 -45.44 -2.41
CA ARG A 164 -53.04 -45.87 -1.15
C ARG A 164 -52.74 -44.93 0.02
N LEU A 165 -51.51 -44.43 0.13
CA LEU A 165 -51.12 -43.48 1.18
C LEU A 165 -51.77 -42.11 0.98
N LEU A 166 -51.80 -41.62 -0.27
CA LEU A 166 -52.48 -40.36 -0.59
C LEU A 166 -53.98 -40.44 -0.27
N ASP A 167 -54.64 -41.54 -0.67
CA ASP A 167 -56.05 -41.78 -0.37
C ASP A 167 -56.29 -41.87 1.15
N PHE A 168 -55.46 -42.62 1.87
CA PHE A 168 -55.54 -42.74 3.32
C PHE A 168 -55.45 -41.37 4.02
N PHE A 169 -54.44 -40.56 3.70
CA PHE A 169 -54.31 -39.24 4.32
C PHE A 169 -55.45 -38.31 3.91
N GLN A 170 -55.89 -38.35 2.65
CA GLN A 170 -57.01 -37.54 2.16
C GLN A 170 -58.32 -37.87 2.90
N TYR A 171 -58.64 -39.15 3.07
CA TYR A 171 -59.84 -39.59 3.78
C TYR A 171 -59.73 -39.34 5.29
N LEU A 172 -58.56 -39.55 5.87
CA LEU A 172 -58.33 -39.34 7.30
C LEU A 172 -58.46 -37.86 7.68
N THR A 173 -57.88 -36.94 6.89
CA THR A 173 -57.98 -35.50 7.16
C THR A 173 -59.42 -35.01 7.02
N GLN A 174 -60.15 -35.46 5.99
CA GLN A 174 -61.57 -35.12 5.81
C GLN A 174 -62.43 -35.63 6.97
N ALA A 175 -62.22 -36.86 7.41
CA ALA A 175 -62.94 -37.44 8.53
C ALA A 175 -62.69 -36.69 9.84
N ALA A 176 -61.43 -36.32 10.12
CA ALA A 176 -61.08 -35.53 11.29
C ALA A 176 -61.79 -34.16 11.33
N THR A 177 -61.95 -33.52 10.17
CA THR A 177 -62.69 -32.25 10.04
C THR A 177 -64.19 -32.39 10.32
N LYS A 178 -64.81 -33.50 9.86
CA LYS A 178 -66.25 -33.74 10.08
C LYS A 178 -66.62 -34.13 11.51
N VAL A 179 -65.70 -34.72 12.26
CA VAL A 179 -65.93 -35.16 13.64
C VAL A 179 -65.63 -34.01 14.62
N GLU A 180 -66.67 -33.45 15.25
CA GLU A 180 -66.62 -32.20 16.04
C GLU A 180 -65.53 -32.17 17.12
N ARG A 181 -65.36 -33.26 17.88
CA ARG A 181 -64.34 -33.39 18.93
C ARG A 181 -63.16 -34.28 18.49
N CYS A 182 -62.73 -34.16 17.23
CA CYS A 182 -61.56 -34.86 16.70
C CYS A 182 -60.46 -33.88 16.28
N ALA A 183 -59.21 -34.18 16.65
CA ALA A 183 -58.03 -33.46 16.19
C ALA A 183 -56.95 -34.42 15.70
N MET A 184 -56.25 -34.02 14.64
CA MET A 184 -55.13 -34.75 14.05
C MET A 184 -53.91 -33.83 14.00
N ILE A 185 -52.78 -34.32 14.49
CA ILE A 185 -51.50 -33.60 14.46
C ILE A 185 -50.48 -34.49 13.77
N ALA A 186 -49.88 -33.99 12.68
CA ALA A 186 -48.98 -34.77 11.85
C ALA A 186 -47.63 -34.08 11.62
N SER A 187 -46.55 -34.85 11.74
CA SER A 187 -45.19 -34.48 11.36
C SER A 187 -44.83 -35.24 10.07
N LEU A 188 -44.80 -34.51 8.94
CA LEU A 188 -44.68 -35.10 7.58
C LEU A 188 -43.25 -35.17 7.04
N LEU A 189 -42.29 -34.50 7.68
CA LEU A 189 -40.91 -34.38 7.18
C LEU A 189 -40.01 -35.48 7.73
N ALA A 190 -39.11 -36.00 6.89
CA ALA A 190 -37.99 -36.82 7.35
C ALA A 190 -36.96 -35.95 8.07
N THR A 191 -36.43 -36.48 9.17
CA THR A 191 -35.35 -35.84 9.93
C THR A 191 -33.96 -35.95 9.24
N ASP A 192 -33.82 -36.70 8.14
CA ASP A 192 -32.57 -36.89 7.38
C ASP A 192 -32.58 -36.20 6.00
N PRO A 193 -31.80 -35.11 5.80
CA PRO A 193 -31.67 -34.39 4.52
C PRO A 193 -31.16 -35.25 3.36
N ARG A 194 -30.38 -36.31 3.64
CA ARG A 194 -29.75 -37.17 2.61
C ARG A 194 -30.74 -38.02 1.84
N LYS A 195 -31.99 -38.12 2.31
CA LYS A 195 -33.06 -38.93 1.72
C LYS A 195 -34.13 -38.09 1.00
N SER A 196 -33.85 -36.82 0.74
CA SER A 196 -34.63 -35.93 -0.12
C SER A 196 -34.25 -36.09 -1.60
N ASP A 197 -34.24 -37.34 -2.08
CA ASP A 197 -34.12 -37.68 -3.50
C ASP A 197 -35.39 -37.24 -4.28
N THR A 198 -35.41 -37.39 -5.60
CA THR A 198 -36.56 -36.98 -6.44
C THR A 198 -37.87 -37.61 -5.97
N LEU A 199 -37.86 -38.90 -5.63
CA LEU A 199 -39.03 -39.63 -5.11
C LEU A 199 -39.49 -39.08 -3.75
N GLY A 200 -38.55 -38.83 -2.82
CA GLY A 200 -38.86 -38.25 -1.51
C GLY A 200 -39.50 -36.87 -1.63
N LYS A 201 -39.03 -36.03 -2.57
CA LYS A 201 -39.61 -34.71 -2.83
C LYS A 201 -41.01 -34.78 -3.43
N GLU A 202 -41.26 -35.72 -4.34
CA GLU A 202 -42.58 -35.95 -4.94
C GLU A 202 -43.61 -36.38 -3.90
N ILE A 203 -43.32 -37.42 -3.12
CA ILE A 203 -44.20 -37.91 -2.04
C ILE A 203 -44.48 -36.79 -1.03
N THR A 204 -43.44 -36.04 -0.65
CA THR A 204 -43.58 -34.92 0.28
C THR A 204 -44.52 -33.86 -0.29
N ARG A 205 -44.31 -33.42 -1.53
CA ARG A 205 -45.16 -32.41 -2.19
C ARG A 205 -46.62 -32.85 -2.22
N ASP A 206 -46.88 -34.11 -2.57
CA ASP A 206 -48.24 -34.63 -2.72
C ASP A 206 -48.95 -34.72 -1.35
N LEU A 207 -48.24 -35.15 -0.30
CA LEU A 207 -48.76 -35.13 1.08
C LEU A 207 -49.01 -33.69 1.56
N TYR A 208 -48.08 -32.76 1.35
CA TYR A 208 -48.27 -31.35 1.69
C TYR A 208 -49.51 -30.75 1.02
N ALA A 209 -49.80 -31.14 -0.23
CA ALA A 209 -50.99 -30.68 -0.94
C ALA A 209 -52.29 -31.13 -0.26
N ILE A 210 -52.35 -32.35 0.28
CA ILE A 210 -53.51 -32.86 1.04
C ILE A 210 -53.72 -32.04 2.31
N PHE A 211 -52.67 -31.87 3.12
CA PHE A 211 -52.79 -31.15 4.40
C PHE A 211 -53.08 -29.66 4.22
N ARG A 212 -52.59 -29.01 3.14
CA ARG A 212 -52.90 -27.61 2.84
C ARG A 212 -54.33 -27.38 2.32
N ARG A 213 -54.93 -28.37 1.64
CA ARG A 213 -56.28 -28.25 1.07
C ARG A 213 -57.36 -28.04 2.14
N GLU A 214 -57.14 -28.56 3.35
CA GLU A 214 -58.06 -28.41 4.49
C GLU A 214 -57.91 -27.05 5.24
N ARG A 215 -57.25 -26.05 4.61
CA ARG A 215 -57.19 -24.63 5.06
C ARG A 215 -56.50 -24.35 6.40
N GLU A 216 -55.52 -25.16 6.79
CA GLU A 216 -54.78 -24.91 8.03
C GLU A 216 -53.31 -24.59 7.78
N GLU A 217 -52.84 -23.48 8.36
CA GLU A 217 -51.43 -23.11 8.36
C GLU A 217 -50.60 -24.12 9.16
N GLY A 218 -49.40 -24.42 8.66
CA GLY A 218 -48.41 -25.22 9.35
C GLY A 218 -48.02 -24.57 10.69
N VAL A 219 -47.88 -25.39 11.72
CA VAL A 219 -47.49 -24.95 13.06
C VAL A 219 -45.99 -25.19 13.23
N GLN A 220 -45.30 -24.12 13.58
CA GLN A 220 -43.90 -24.13 13.96
C GLN A 220 -43.79 -24.32 15.47
N PRO A 221 -43.33 -25.49 15.98
CA PRO A 221 -43.38 -25.76 17.42
C PRO A 221 -42.46 -24.89 18.28
N VAL A 222 -41.41 -24.35 17.67
CA VAL A 222 -40.41 -23.49 18.33
C VAL A 222 -40.07 -22.38 17.35
N LEU A 223 -40.44 -21.14 17.71
CA LEU A 223 -40.07 -19.94 16.98
C LEU A 223 -38.71 -19.42 17.45
N LYS A 224 -38.15 -18.47 16.69
CA LYS A 224 -36.88 -17.83 17.03
C LYS A 224 -36.91 -17.14 18.40
N GLU A 225 -38.06 -16.54 18.75
CA GLU A 225 -38.30 -15.86 20.02
C GLU A 225 -38.40 -16.81 21.23
N ASP A 226 -38.76 -18.08 21.00
CA ASP A 226 -38.88 -19.09 22.07
C ASP A 226 -37.53 -19.66 22.51
N VAL A 227 -36.47 -19.43 21.73
CA VAL A 227 -35.18 -20.08 21.92
C VAL A 227 -34.60 -19.79 23.30
N ALA A 228 -34.60 -18.53 23.72
CA ALA A 228 -34.05 -18.16 25.01
C ALA A 228 -34.80 -18.86 26.15
N GLU A 229 -36.12 -18.99 26.03
CA GLU A 229 -36.96 -19.71 26.99
C GLU A 229 -36.63 -21.20 27.01
N VAL A 230 -36.43 -21.82 25.84
CA VAL A 230 -36.03 -23.23 25.72
C VAL A 230 -34.67 -23.46 26.38
N LEU A 231 -33.67 -22.63 26.08
CA LEU A 231 -32.33 -22.72 26.69
C LEU A 231 -32.42 -22.52 28.20
N ARG A 232 -33.19 -21.52 28.65
CA ARG A 232 -33.37 -21.21 30.07
C ARG A 232 -33.96 -22.38 30.84
N ARG A 233 -35.08 -22.95 30.36
CA ARG A 233 -35.74 -24.11 30.98
C ARG A 233 -34.90 -25.38 30.93
N ARG A 234 -33.98 -25.47 29.95
CA ARG A 234 -33.11 -26.64 29.80
C ARG A 234 -31.90 -26.62 30.72
N PHE A 235 -31.29 -25.46 30.92
CA PHE A 235 -30.01 -25.33 31.62
C PHE A 235 -30.11 -24.84 33.06
N PHE A 236 -31.21 -24.20 33.45
CA PHE A 236 -31.38 -23.63 34.79
C PHE A 236 -32.45 -24.35 35.60
N VAL A 237 -32.28 -24.37 36.92
CA VAL A 237 -33.24 -24.96 37.86
C VAL A 237 -34.54 -24.13 37.87
N ALA A 238 -35.69 -24.80 37.96
CA ALA A 238 -37.01 -24.17 37.82
C ALA A 238 -37.23 -22.99 38.80
N ASP A 239 -36.69 -23.07 40.02
CA ASP A 239 -36.84 -22.01 41.03
C ASP A 239 -36.10 -20.72 40.65
N SER A 240 -34.94 -20.84 40.00
CA SER A 240 -34.12 -19.69 39.57
C SER A 240 -34.74 -18.89 38.42
N ILE A 241 -35.74 -19.47 37.73
CA ILE A 241 -36.33 -18.89 36.52
C ILE A 241 -37.83 -18.60 36.66
N ARG A 242 -38.37 -18.75 37.87
CA ARG A 242 -39.82 -18.66 38.14
C ARG A 242 -40.34 -17.23 38.08
N ASN A 243 -39.57 -16.25 38.58
CA ASN A 243 -40.00 -14.85 38.67
C ASN A 243 -39.22 -13.97 37.69
N ARG A 244 -39.86 -13.60 36.58
CA ARG A 244 -39.25 -12.75 35.55
C ARG A 244 -38.98 -11.31 36.01
N GLU A 245 -39.68 -10.82 37.04
CA GLU A 245 -39.45 -9.47 37.55
C GLU A 245 -38.07 -9.32 38.20
N ASP A 246 -37.51 -10.41 38.74
CA ASP A 246 -36.18 -10.41 39.35
C ASP A 246 -35.08 -10.18 38.30
N PHE A 247 -35.34 -10.53 37.03
CA PHE A 247 -34.39 -10.36 35.93
C PHE A 247 -34.19 -8.89 35.54
N ARG A 248 -35.20 -8.03 35.75
CA ARG A 248 -35.18 -6.65 35.26
C ARG A 248 -34.00 -5.84 35.80
N SER A 249 -33.70 -6.00 37.08
CA SER A 249 -32.61 -5.26 37.74
C SER A 249 -31.25 -5.56 37.08
N HIS A 250 -30.99 -6.84 36.80
CA HIS A 250 -29.79 -7.30 36.09
C HIS A 250 -29.76 -6.83 34.63
N VAL A 251 -30.90 -6.92 33.93
CA VAL A 251 -31.03 -6.47 32.55
C VAL A 251 -30.80 -4.97 32.40
N VAL A 252 -31.39 -4.15 33.27
CA VAL A 252 -31.19 -2.69 33.28
C VAL A 252 -29.71 -2.37 33.52
N ALA A 253 -29.06 -3.12 34.41
CA ALA A 253 -27.64 -2.93 34.68
C ALA A 253 -26.76 -3.22 33.44
N ALA A 254 -27.00 -4.34 32.75
CA ALA A 254 -26.30 -4.70 31.52
C ALA A 254 -26.59 -3.71 30.38
N LEU A 255 -27.86 -3.33 30.19
CA LEU A 255 -28.28 -2.40 29.15
C LEU A 255 -27.70 -1.01 29.30
N LYS A 256 -27.42 -0.56 30.53
CA LYS A 256 -26.70 0.70 30.75
C LYS A 256 -25.34 0.68 30.06
N GLY A 257 -24.55 -0.38 30.26
CA GLY A 257 -23.23 -0.51 29.62
C GLY A 257 -23.31 -0.61 28.09
N ILE A 258 -24.30 -1.35 27.57
CA ILE A 258 -24.56 -1.40 26.12
C ILE A 258 -24.94 -0.03 25.57
N SER A 259 -25.81 0.70 26.28
CA SER A 259 -26.26 2.03 25.88
C SER A 259 -25.15 3.07 25.95
N ASP A 260 -24.08 2.87 26.72
CA ASP A 260 -22.91 3.76 26.74
C ASP A 260 -22.03 3.56 25.49
N LEU A 261 -22.09 2.38 24.85
CA LEU A 261 -21.32 2.05 23.65
C LEU A 261 -22.12 2.15 22.34
N ASP A 262 -23.45 1.90 22.35
CA ASP A 262 -24.33 1.90 21.17
C ASP A 262 -25.50 2.89 21.31
N ASP A 263 -25.48 3.94 20.48
CA ASP A 263 -26.52 4.97 20.45
C ASP A 263 -27.89 4.42 20.00
N GLN A 264 -27.93 3.39 19.16
CA GLN A 264 -29.19 2.82 18.68
C GLN A 264 -29.91 2.08 19.81
N THR A 265 -29.20 1.27 20.60
CA THR A 265 -29.77 0.60 21.78
C THR A 265 -30.31 1.62 22.79
N ARG A 266 -29.59 2.74 22.97
CA ARG A 266 -30.08 3.85 23.82
C ARG A 266 -31.39 4.44 23.33
N LYS A 267 -31.57 4.58 22.00
CA LYS A 267 -32.81 5.07 21.39
C LYS A 267 -33.95 4.06 21.50
N ASP A 268 -33.67 2.77 21.36
CA ASP A 268 -34.67 1.71 21.45
C ASP A 268 -35.26 1.60 22.87
N GLY A 269 -34.49 1.97 23.89
CA GLY A 269 -34.95 2.17 25.26
C GLY A 269 -35.75 0.99 25.81
N LYS A 270 -37.06 1.17 26.00
CA LYS A 270 -37.96 0.15 26.57
C LYS A 270 -38.09 -1.10 25.68
N ALA A 271 -37.98 -0.96 24.36
CA ALA A 271 -38.02 -2.11 23.46
C ALA A 271 -36.79 -3.00 23.63
N ALA A 272 -35.60 -2.38 23.80
CA ALA A 272 -34.38 -3.09 24.14
C ALA A 272 -34.51 -3.78 25.52
N GLU A 273 -35.03 -3.10 26.54
CA GLU A 273 -35.30 -3.70 27.86
C GLU A 273 -36.17 -4.96 27.73
N GLN A 274 -37.29 -4.88 27.03
CA GLN A 274 -38.19 -6.02 26.84
C GLN A 274 -37.51 -7.20 26.13
N ARG A 275 -36.71 -6.91 25.08
CA ARG A 275 -35.95 -7.94 24.36
C ARG A 275 -34.93 -8.63 25.26
N PHE A 276 -34.19 -7.88 26.08
CA PHE A 276 -33.21 -8.46 26.99
C PHE A 276 -33.86 -9.21 28.16
N VAL A 277 -34.98 -8.73 28.71
CA VAL A 277 -35.75 -9.46 29.73
C VAL A 277 -36.28 -10.79 29.18
N ALA A 278 -36.77 -10.79 27.93
CA ALA A 278 -37.23 -12.01 27.27
C ALA A 278 -36.10 -13.04 27.07
N SER A 279 -34.87 -12.57 26.83
CA SER A 279 -33.71 -13.44 26.58
C SER A 279 -32.86 -13.80 27.81
N TYR A 280 -32.98 -13.07 28.92
CA TYR A 280 -32.16 -13.25 30.12
C TYR A 280 -32.14 -14.71 30.59
N PRO A 281 -31.01 -15.30 31.01
CA PRO A 281 -29.69 -14.67 31.17
C PRO A 281 -28.84 -14.64 29.89
N PHE A 282 -29.39 -15.01 28.73
CA PHE A 282 -28.63 -15.06 27.48
C PHE A 282 -28.61 -13.73 26.76
N HIS A 283 -27.47 -13.39 26.17
CA HIS A 283 -27.36 -12.21 25.32
C HIS A 283 -28.16 -12.41 24.01
N PRO A 284 -29.11 -11.50 23.65
CA PRO A 284 -29.96 -11.67 22.46
C PRO A 284 -29.17 -11.82 21.15
N GLU A 285 -28.14 -11.00 20.95
CA GLU A 285 -27.32 -11.05 19.72
C GLU A 285 -26.55 -12.36 19.58
N LEU A 286 -26.15 -12.99 20.71
CA LEU A 286 -25.48 -14.29 20.66
C LEU A 286 -26.44 -15.36 20.13
N ILE A 287 -27.66 -15.39 20.65
CA ILE A 287 -28.71 -16.31 20.16
C ILE A 287 -28.96 -16.07 18.68
N ASP A 288 -29.08 -14.81 18.27
CA ASP A 288 -29.35 -14.45 16.89
C ASP A 288 -28.24 -14.93 15.95
N VAL A 289 -26.96 -14.83 16.31
CA VAL A 289 -25.85 -15.33 15.50
C VAL A 289 -25.93 -16.84 15.31
N PHE A 290 -26.20 -17.61 16.37
CA PHE A 290 -26.32 -19.06 16.25
C PHE A 290 -27.47 -19.49 15.32
N TYR A 291 -28.64 -18.85 15.43
CA TYR A 291 -29.84 -19.23 14.68
C TYR A 291 -30.01 -18.59 13.31
N SER A 292 -29.35 -17.45 13.06
CA SER A 292 -29.39 -16.80 11.75
C SER A 292 -28.22 -17.22 10.86
N LYS A 293 -27.07 -17.56 11.46
CA LYS A 293 -25.85 -17.90 10.73
C LYS A 293 -25.46 -19.37 10.88
N TRP A 294 -25.22 -19.84 12.11
CA TRP A 294 -24.66 -21.18 12.33
C TRP A 294 -25.59 -22.33 11.96
N THR A 295 -26.91 -22.19 12.14
CA THR A 295 -27.88 -23.20 11.70
C THR A 295 -27.92 -23.43 10.18
N ASN A 296 -27.29 -22.55 9.39
CA ASN A 296 -27.20 -22.68 7.94
C ASN A 296 -25.98 -23.50 7.49
N LEU A 297 -25.04 -23.80 8.40
CA LEU A 297 -23.88 -24.65 8.11
C LEU A 297 -24.32 -26.11 8.01
N GLU A 298 -23.93 -26.82 6.95
CA GLU A 298 -24.33 -28.22 6.73
C GLU A 298 -23.90 -29.17 7.87
N GLY A 299 -22.72 -28.93 8.46
CA GLY A 299 -22.19 -29.69 9.58
C GLY A 299 -22.83 -29.38 10.93
N PHE A 300 -23.60 -28.29 11.05
CA PHE A 300 -24.18 -27.84 12.32
C PHE A 300 -25.59 -28.43 12.51
N GLN A 301 -25.79 -29.20 13.58
CA GLN A 301 -27.04 -29.94 13.85
C GLN A 301 -28.20 -29.05 14.36
N ARG A 302 -28.41 -27.88 13.75
CA ARG A 302 -29.41 -26.86 14.09
C ARG A 302 -29.65 -26.73 15.60
N THR A 303 -30.88 -26.91 16.11
CA THR A 303 -31.20 -26.81 17.56
C THR A 303 -30.39 -27.77 18.43
N ARG A 304 -30.07 -29.00 17.96
CA ARG A 304 -29.23 -29.93 18.73
C ARG A 304 -27.79 -29.42 18.83
N GLY A 305 -27.26 -28.85 17.74
CA GLY A 305 -25.95 -28.20 17.71
C GLY A 305 -25.88 -27.03 18.69
N VAL A 306 -26.88 -26.14 18.68
CA VAL A 306 -26.97 -25.03 19.65
C VAL A 306 -27.00 -25.56 21.09
N LEU A 307 -27.94 -26.46 21.40
CA LEU A 307 -28.08 -27.00 22.75
C LEU A 307 -26.79 -27.65 23.24
N ARG A 308 -26.14 -28.45 22.40
CA ARG A 308 -24.87 -29.09 22.74
C ARG A 308 -23.77 -28.06 22.99
N THR A 309 -23.61 -27.08 22.10
CA THR A 309 -22.57 -26.05 22.21
C THR A 309 -22.75 -25.21 23.48
N PHE A 310 -23.97 -24.76 23.76
CA PHE A 310 -24.28 -24.01 24.99
C PHE A 310 -24.12 -24.87 26.24
N ALA A 311 -24.45 -26.16 26.19
CA ALA A 311 -24.22 -27.06 27.32
C ALA A 311 -22.73 -27.19 27.65
N LEU A 312 -21.87 -27.31 26.64
CA LEU A 312 -20.42 -27.35 26.82
C LEU A 312 -19.90 -26.02 27.38
N ALA A 313 -20.33 -24.90 26.79
CA ALA A 313 -19.92 -23.56 27.20
C ALA A 313 -20.30 -23.27 28.66
N LEU A 314 -21.57 -23.45 29.01
CA LEU A 314 -22.07 -23.18 30.37
C LEU A 314 -21.44 -24.10 31.42
N ARG A 315 -21.19 -25.38 31.09
CA ARG A 315 -20.58 -26.33 32.03
C ARG A 315 -19.15 -25.94 32.41
N GLU A 316 -18.41 -25.31 31.50
CA GLU A 316 -17.08 -24.77 31.79
C GLU A 316 -17.18 -23.40 32.48
N ALA A 317 -18.02 -22.50 31.96
CA ALA A 317 -18.18 -21.13 32.42
C ALA A 317 -18.76 -21.00 33.84
N GLU A 318 -19.67 -21.90 34.27
CA GLU A 318 -20.31 -21.89 35.61
C GLU A 318 -19.30 -21.72 36.76
N ARG A 319 -18.07 -22.21 36.58
CA ARG A 319 -17.04 -22.25 37.63
C ARG A 319 -16.31 -20.93 37.84
N TRP A 320 -16.32 -20.03 36.86
CA TRP A 320 -15.42 -18.87 36.84
C TRP A 320 -15.99 -17.62 36.17
N ASP A 321 -17.02 -17.73 35.33
CA ASP A 321 -17.57 -16.62 34.55
C ASP A 321 -18.52 -15.78 35.42
N GLU A 322 -18.06 -14.61 35.82
CA GLU A 322 -18.83 -13.61 36.57
C GLU A 322 -19.54 -12.59 35.65
N GLY A 323 -19.63 -12.88 34.35
CA GLY A 323 -20.28 -12.04 33.37
C GLY A 323 -21.76 -11.78 33.69
N PRO A 324 -22.29 -10.58 33.40
CA PRO A 324 -23.68 -10.23 33.71
C PRO A 324 -24.72 -10.94 32.83
N LEU A 325 -24.28 -11.46 31.67
CA LEU A 325 -25.07 -12.23 30.73
C LEU A 325 -24.21 -13.36 30.18
N VAL A 326 -24.85 -14.47 29.78
CA VAL A 326 -24.21 -15.51 28.97
C VAL A 326 -23.98 -14.94 27.57
N ALA A 327 -22.73 -14.60 27.26
CA ALA A 327 -22.29 -14.00 26.00
C ALA A 327 -21.06 -14.73 25.44
N ALA A 328 -20.21 -14.03 24.68
CA ALA A 328 -19.03 -14.63 24.04
C ALA A 328 -17.99 -15.16 25.06
N ASN A 329 -17.92 -14.55 26.25
CA ASN A 329 -17.09 -14.96 27.38
C ASN A 329 -17.34 -16.42 27.78
N SER A 330 -18.59 -16.87 27.77
CA SER A 330 -18.94 -18.22 28.24
C SER A 330 -18.39 -19.34 27.34
N PHE A 331 -17.84 -19.01 26.18
CA PHE A 331 -17.17 -19.94 25.25
C PHE A 331 -15.64 -19.87 25.34
N LEU A 332 -15.08 -19.08 26.25
CA LEU A 332 -13.64 -19.01 26.48
C LEU A 332 -13.20 -20.07 27.51
N THR A 333 -11.89 -20.31 27.60
CA THR A 333 -11.27 -21.11 28.68
C THR A 333 -11.29 -20.33 30.00
N GLU A 334 -11.10 -20.99 31.14
CA GLU A 334 -10.86 -20.32 32.43
C GLU A 334 -9.72 -19.28 32.36
N PRO A 335 -9.80 -18.13 33.07
CA PRO A 335 -8.74 -17.12 33.10
C PRO A 335 -7.36 -17.72 33.43
N GLY A 336 -6.34 -17.33 32.68
CA GLY A 336 -4.97 -17.84 32.83
C GLY A 336 -4.69 -19.18 32.14
N LYS A 337 -5.69 -19.84 31.55
CA LYS A 337 -5.52 -21.06 30.77
C LYS A 337 -5.45 -20.76 29.27
N SER A 338 -4.36 -21.20 28.63
CA SER A 338 -4.15 -21.08 27.19
C SER A 338 -5.04 -22.03 26.37
N GLY A 339 -5.10 -21.80 25.06
CA GLY A 339 -5.93 -22.56 24.13
C GLY A 339 -7.38 -22.09 24.04
N ILE A 340 -8.21 -22.97 23.47
CA ILE A 340 -9.66 -22.77 23.26
C ILE A 340 -10.49 -23.78 24.08
N SER A 341 -11.69 -23.36 24.50
CA SER A 341 -12.63 -24.20 25.27
C SER A 341 -13.15 -25.39 24.47
N GLU A 342 -13.80 -26.35 25.15
CA GLU A 342 -14.44 -27.48 24.47
C GLU A 342 -15.54 -27.01 23.50
N ALA A 343 -16.33 -26.00 23.91
CA ALA A 343 -17.37 -25.41 23.09
C ALA A 343 -16.80 -24.69 21.86
N ALA A 344 -15.74 -23.90 22.04
CA ALA A 344 -15.04 -23.24 20.93
C ALA A 344 -14.45 -24.27 19.95
N ARG A 345 -13.89 -25.38 20.44
CA ARG A 345 -13.33 -26.44 19.61
C ARG A 345 -14.39 -27.17 18.78
N GLU A 346 -15.57 -27.39 19.33
CA GLU A 346 -16.70 -27.93 18.57
C GLU A 346 -17.06 -26.97 17.41
N LEU A 347 -17.11 -25.67 17.68
CA LEU A 347 -17.41 -24.66 16.67
C LEU A 347 -16.33 -24.51 15.60
N THR A 348 -15.04 -24.51 15.97
CA THR A 348 -13.94 -24.47 14.98
C THR A 348 -13.92 -25.72 14.12
N THR A 349 -14.24 -26.89 14.67
CA THR A 349 -14.35 -28.15 13.92
C THR A 349 -15.48 -28.08 12.89
N ILE A 350 -16.63 -27.51 13.25
CA ILE A 350 -17.76 -27.35 12.33
C ILE A 350 -17.42 -26.31 11.25
N ALA A 351 -16.84 -25.16 11.62
CA ALA A 351 -16.40 -24.15 10.65
C ALA A 351 -15.35 -24.70 9.66
N ALA A 352 -14.48 -25.61 10.10
CA ALA A 352 -13.49 -26.27 9.24
C ALA A 352 -14.09 -27.25 8.22
N THR A 353 -15.37 -27.62 8.35
CA THR A 353 -16.08 -28.44 7.35
C THR A 353 -16.51 -27.66 6.12
N GLU A 354 -16.56 -26.33 6.18
CA GLU A 354 -16.77 -25.51 4.98
C GLU A 354 -15.50 -25.49 4.13
N GLU A 355 -15.57 -26.11 2.95
CA GLU A 355 -14.48 -26.10 1.99
C GLU A 355 -14.45 -24.74 1.25
N TYR A 356 -13.29 -24.09 1.28
CA TYR A 356 -13.00 -22.92 0.45
C TYR A 356 -11.77 -23.24 -0.39
N GLU A 357 -11.88 -23.09 -1.71
CA GLU A 357 -10.79 -23.38 -2.67
C GLU A 357 -10.17 -24.79 -2.50
N GLY A 358 -10.97 -25.77 -2.04
CA GLY A 358 -10.54 -27.16 -1.87
C GLY A 358 -9.60 -27.44 -0.68
N LYS A 359 -9.42 -26.49 0.25
CA LYS A 359 -8.61 -26.69 1.47
C LYS A 359 -9.44 -26.63 2.75
N LYS A 360 -9.15 -27.54 3.67
CA LYS A 360 -9.67 -27.51 5.05
C LYS A 360 -8.92 -26.44 5.85
N GLN A 361 -9.66 -25.74 6.70
CA GLN A 361 -9.17 -24.56 7.44
C GLN A 361 -8.77 -24.95 8.86
N GLU A 362 -7.60 -24.50 9.32
CA GLU A 362 -7.09 -24.76 10.69
C GLU A 362 -7.64 -23.73 11.70
N TRP A 363 -8.97 -23.59 11.78
CA TRP A 363 -9.64 -22.59 12.63
C TRP A 363 -9.22 -22.64 14.10
N THR A 364 -8.88 -23.82 14.61
CA THR A 364 -8.39 -23.98 15.99
C THR A 364 -7.11 -23.18 16.22
N ALA A 365 -6.12 -23.29 15.34
CA ALA A 365 -4.85 -22.58 15.46
C ALA A 365 -5.01 -21.07 15.22
N ILE A 366 -5.88 -20.69 14.28
CA ILE A 366 -6.20 -19.28 13.99
C ILE A 366 -6.82 -18.62 15.23
N LEU A 367 -7.86 -19.24 15.79
CA LEU A 367 -8.57 -18.68 16.93
C LEU A 367 -7.69 -18.63 18.18
N GLU A 368 -6.88 -19.66 18.42
CA GLU A 368 -5.91 -19.68 19.52
C GLU A 368 -4.90 -18.53 19.42
N GLY A 369 -4.27 -18.35 18.25
CA GLY A 369 -3.28 -17.27 18.04
C GLY A 369 -3.88 -15.86 18.14
N GLU A 370 -5.13 -15.66 17.72
CA GLU A 370 -5.82 -14.37 17.86
C GLU A 370 -6.27 -14.11 19.31
N LEU A 371 -6.66 -15.14 20.06
CA LEU A 371 -6.93 -15.04 21.49
C LEU A 371 -5.67 -14.75 22.30
N ASP A 372 -4.51 -15.31 21.94
CA ASP A 372 -3.24 -15.00 22.60
C ASP A 372 -2.87 -13.52 22.43
N LYS A 373 -2.99 -12.97 21.21
CA LYS A 373 -2.80 -11.53 20.98
C LYS A 373 -3.77 -10.68 21.79
N ALA A 374 -5.02 -11.12 21.92
CA ALA A 374 -6.01 -10.43 22.73
C ALA A 374 -5.65 -10.45 24.23
N ARG A 375 -5.13 -11.56 24.75
CA ARG A 375 -4.63 -11.66 26.14
C ARG A 375 -3.48 -10.71 26.39
N ASP A 376 -2.50 -10.67 25.48
CA ASP A 376 -1.34 -9.77 25.60
C ASP A 376 -1.77 -8.30 25.62
N ILE A 377 -2.64 -7.89 24.69
CA ILE A 377 -3.12 -6.50 24.61
C ILE A 377 -3.93 -6.13 25.86
N GLN A 378 -4.80 -7.02 26.32
CA GLN A 378 -5.62 -6.75 27.48
C GLN A 378 -4.82 -6.73 28.78
N GLY A 379 -3.77 -7.55 28.90
CA GLY A 379 -2.83 -7.49 30.03
C GLY A 379 -2.17 -6.11 30.20
N ASP A 380 -1.98 -5.39 29.09
CA ASP A 380 -1.46 -4.01 29.08
C ASP A 380 -2.54 -2.94 29.36
N THR A 381 -3.82 -3.32 29.50
CA THR A 381 -4.98 -2.39 29.54
C THR A 381 -5.78 -2.54 30.85
N GLY A 382 -5.54 -1.67 31.83
CA GLY A 382 -6.08 -1.81 33.21
C GLY A 382 -7.59 -1.59 33.39
N GLY A 383 -8.28 -0.95 32.43
CA GLY A 383 -9.72 -0.67 32.46
C GLY A 383 -10.60 -1.76 31.84
N LEU A 384 -10.02 -2.81 31.28
CA LEU A 384 -10.71 -3.99 30.77
C LEU A 384 -10.58 -5.13 31.78
N ARG A 385 -11.70 -5.66 32.28
CA ARG A 385 -11.71 -6.60 33.42
C ARG A 385 -12.40 -7.92 33.14
N PHE A 386 -13.24 -7.96 32.11
CA PHE A 386 -14.09 -9.10 31.81
C PHE A 386 -13.69 -9.80 30.51
N ARG A 387 -12.40 -9.71 30.12
CA ARG A 387 -11.89 -10.38 28.92
C ARG A 387 -12.54 -9.89 27.64
N GLU A 388 -12.85 -8.60 27.60
CA GLU A 388 -13.57 -7.92 26.54
C GLU A 388 -12.88 -8.08 25.18
N LEU A 389 -11.54 -8.13 25.13
CA LEU A 389 -10.84 -8.30 23.87
C LEU A 389 -10.89 -9.75 23.36
N GLU A 390 -10.78 -10.73 24.25
CA GLU A 390 -10.97 -12.15 23.89
C GLU A 390 -12.43 -12.42 23.47
N GLN A 391 -13.39 -11.79 24.15
CA GLN A 391 -14.78 -11.79 23.74
C GLN A 391 -14.97 -11.18 22.35
N ALA A 392 -14.25 -10.10 22.02
CA ALA A 392 -14.30 -9.46 20.70
C ALA A 392 -13.76 -10.39 19.60
N VAL A 393 -12.65 -11.07 19.86
CA VAL A 393 -12.09 -12.10 18.95
C VAL A 393 -13.11 -13.21 18.71
N PHE A 394 -13.66 -13.77 19.80
CA PHE A 394 -14.60 -14.88 19.69
C PHE A 394 -15.92 -14.48 19.02
N ALA A 395 -16.46 -13.31 19.36
CA ALA A 395 -17.64 -12.75 18.69
C ALA A 395 -17.35 -12.52 17.19
N THR A 396 -16.19 -11.98 16.83
CA THR A 396 -15.80 -11.82 15.43
C THR A 396 -15.75 -13.16 14.71
N PHE A 397 -15.18 -14.20 15.33
CA PHE A 397 -15.19 -15.56 14.79
C PHE A 397 -16.62 -16.07 14.57
N LEU A 398 -17.50 -15.98 15.56
CA LEU A 398 -18.90 -16.41 15.45
C LEU A 398 -19.63 -15.68 14.31
N HIS A 399 -19.39 -14.40 14.14
CA HIS A 399 -20.00 -13.59 13.09
C HIS A 399 -19.40 -13.84 11.69
N SER A 400 -18.21 -14.42 11.60
CA SER A 400 -17.50 -14.68 10.34
C SER A 400 -17.95 -15.95 9.62
N GLN A 401 -18.85 -16.73 10.24
CA GLN A 401 -19.42 -17.96 9.69
C GLN A 401 -20.89 -17.76 9.31
N PRO A 402 -21.42 -18.41 8.25
CA PRO A 402 -20.68 -19.07 7.16
C PRO A 402 -19.79 -18.09 6.37
N ILE A 403 -18.97 -18.61 5.46
CA ILE A 403 -18.04 -17.78 4.67
C ILE A 403 -18.77 -16.60 3.99
N GLY A 404 -18.20 -15.40 4.10
CA GLY A 404 -18.76 -14.16 3.56
C GLY A 404 -19.57 -13.35 4.56
N GLN A 405 -19.88 -13.92 5.73
CA GLN A 405 -20.45 -13.18 6.84
C GLN A 405 -19.40 -12.35 7.58
N LYS A 406 -19.85 -11.27 8.23
CA LYS A 406 -19.02 -10.38 9.03
C LYS A 406 -19.79 -9.82 10.22
N ALA A 407 -19.06 -9.28 11.18
CA ALA A 407 -19.61 -8.45 12.26
C ALA A 407 -19.49 -6.98 11.85
N LEU A 408 -20.47 -6.16 12.22
CA LEU A 408 -20.30 -4.71 12.28
C LEU A 408 -19.66 -4.33 13.61
N THR A 409 -19.00 -3.18 13.68
CA THR A 409 -18.44 -2.67 14.95
C THR A 409 -19.52 -2.53 16.02
N ARG A 410 -20.72 -2.12 15.60
CA ARG A 410 -21.89 -2.10 16.47
C ARG A 410 -22.18 -3.46 17.10
N ASP A 411 -22.09 -4.55 16.34
CA ASP A 411 -22.37 -5.90 16.85
C ASP A 411 -21.41 -6.26 17.99
N LEU A 412 -20.12 -5.94 17.81
CA LEU A 412 -19.11 -6.13 18.86
C LEU A 412 -19.39 -5.23 20.06
N MET A 413 -19.66 -3.95 19.86
CA MET A 413 -19.97 -3.02 20.97
C MET A 413 -21.18 -3.46 21.79
N VAL A 414 -22.21 -4.00 21.14
CA VAL A 414 -23.42 -4.49 21.82
C VAL A 414 -23.10 -5.77 22.61
N ILE A 415 -22.34 -6.71 22.06
CA ILE A 415 -21.96 -7.96 22.77
C ILE A 415 -21.06 -7.68 23.98
N LEU A 416 -20.15 -6.70 23.89
CA LEU A 416 -19.18 -6.38 24.94
C LEU A 416 -19.72 -5.45 26.02
N GLY A 417 -20.68 -4.60 25.65
CA GLY A 417 -21.28 -3.58 26.51
C GLY A 417 -21.86 -4.04 27.86
N PRO A 418 -22.42 -5.26 28.03
CA PRO A 418 -22.95 -5.70 29.33
C PRO A 418 -21.94 -5.58 30.48
N THR A 419 -20.65 -5.75 30.18
CA THR A 419 -19.54 -5.70 31.16
C THR A 419 -19.14 -4.29 31.58
N ARG A 420 -19.72 -3.24 30.96
CA ARG A 420 -19.43 -1.82 31.21
C ARG A 420 -17.94 -1.46 31.10
N PRO A 421 -17.26 -1.79 30.00
CA PRO A 421 -15.86 -1.44 29.82
C PRO A 421 -15.70 0.09 29.66
N ASP A 422 -14.51 0.60 29.99
CA ASP A 422 -14.17 1.97 29.60
C ASP A 422 -14.11 2.06 28.06
N LYS A 423 -14.91 2.95 27.48
CA LYS A 423 -15.04 3.07 26.01
C LYS A 423 -13.72 3.40 25.33
N ILE A 424 -12.92 4.30 25.92
CA ILE A 424 -11.68 4.77 25.30
C ILE A 424 -10.65 3.66 25.31
N GLU A 425 -10.51 2.95 26.43
CA GLU A 425 -9.61 1.81 26.53
C GLU A 425 -10.03 0.65 25.65
N LEU A 426 -11.34 0.35 25.56
CA LEU A 426 -11.87 -0.67 24.65
C LEU A 426 -11.56 -0.32 23.19
N GLU A 427 -11.82 0.90 22.75
CA GLU A 427 -11.55 1.34 21.37
C GLU A 427 -10.04 1.28 21.06
N LYS A 428 -9.17 1.64 22.01
CA LYS A 428 -7.72 1.50 21.85
C LYS A 428 -7.29 0.04 21.74
N ALA A 429 -7.82 -0.83 22.60
CA ALA A 429 -7.49 -2.26 22.60
C ALA A 429 -7.94 -2.94 21.29
N LEU A 430 -9.15 -2.64 20.81
CA LEU A 430 -9.66 -3.12 19.52
C LEU A 430 -8.83 -2.58 18.35
N THR A 431 -8.40 -1.31 18.41
CA THR A 431 -7.51 -0.73 17.41
C THR A 431 -6.18 -1.47 17.37
N ARG A 432 -5.54 -1.69 18.53
CA ARG A 432 -4.28 -2.45 18.62
C ARG A 432 -4.44 -3.88 18.12
N TRP A 433 -5.54 -4.56 18.46
CA TRP A 433 -5.82 -5.90 17.96
C TRP A 433 -5.91 -5.92 16.43
N SER A 434 -6.67 -5.00 15.83
CA SER A 434 -6.77 -4.92 14.37
C SER A 434 -5.43 -4.62 13.67
N GLU A 435 -4.46 -4.02 14.38
CA GLU A 435 -3.13 -3.74 13.85
C GLU A 435 -2.22 -4.97 13.87
N VAL A 436 -2.31 -5.79 14.92
CA VAL A 436 -1.46 -6.98 15.14
C VAL A 436 -2.10 -8.30 14.66
N SER A 437 -3.39 -8.29 14.38
CA SER A 437 -4.10 -9.47 13.89
C SER A 437 -3.50 -9.94 12.57
N TRP A 438 -3.36 -11.25 12.43
CA TRP A 438 -2.84 -11.88 11.22
C TRP A 438 -3.95 -12.44 10.35
N PHE A 439 -5.16 -12.57 10.90
CA PHE A 439 -6.30 -13.20 10.23
C PHE A 439 -7.51 -12.28 10.11
N LEU A 440 -7.47 -11.03 10.62
CA LEU A 440 -8.48 -10.04 10.31
C LEU A 440 -8.39 -9.63 8.82
N ASP A 441 -9.52 -9.68 8.11
CA ASP A 441 -9.61 -9.33 6.68
C ASP A 441 -9.21 -7.87 6.40
N GLU A 442 -8.56 -7.62 5.25
CA GLU A 442 -8.12 -6.26 4.85
C GLU A 442 -9.25 -5.25 4.65
N ALA A 443 -10.48 -5.72 4.40
CA ALA A 443 -11.64 -4.85 4.31
C ALA A 443 -11.87 -4.05 5.62
N SER A 444 -11.40 -4.59 6.76
CA SER A 444 -11.40 -3.89 8.04
C SER A 444 -10.45 -2.68 8.07
N ASP A 445 -9.40 -2.66 7.24
CA ASP A 445 -8.46 -1.54 7.13
C ASP A 445 -8.91 -0.46 6.13
N VAL A 446 -9.48 -0.86 5.00
CA VAL A 446 -9.90 0.08 3.93
C VAL A 446 -11.01 1.02 4.40
N ASP A 447 -11.88 0.54 5.28
CA ASP A 447 -12.96 1.34 5.88
C ASP A 447 -12.48 2.46 6.83
N ARG A 448 -11.18 2.51 7.19
CA ARG A 448 -10.59 3.53 8.08
C ARG A 448 -10.29 4.87 7.40
N GLY A 449 -10.23 4.89 6.06
CA GLY A 449 -9.85 6.07 5.27
C GLY A 449 -8.37 6.44 5.41
N SER A 450 -7.76 6.95 4.34
CA SER A 450 -6.36 7.40 4.34
C SER A 450 -6.20 8.71 5.13
N GLY A 451 -6.13 8.63 6.45
CA GLY A 451 -5.80 9.78 7.29
C GLY A 451 -6.15 9.70 8.78
N ALA A 452 -6.90 8.70 9.25
CA ALA A 452 -7.33 8.63 10.65
C ALA A 452 -6.94 7.31 11.33
N ALA A 453 -5.74 7.25 11.91
CA ALA A 453 -5.30 6.18 12.82
C ALA A 453 -6.12 6.12 14.15
N LYS A 454 -7.31 6.71 14.20
CA LYS A 454 -8.16 6.84 15.40
C LYS A 454 -9.56 6.24 15.25
N GLN A 455 -9.94 5.73 14.09
CA GLN A 455 -11.27 5.10 13.93
C GLN A 455 -11.15 3.58 13.85
N LEU A 456 -12.05 2.89 14.55
CA LEU A 456 -12.21 1.46 14.44
C LEU A 456 -12.63 1.08 13.00
N PRO A 457 -12.29 -0.13 12.53
CA PRO A 457 -12.91 -0.74 11.37
C PRO A 457 -14.43 -0.58 11.42
N LYS A 458 -15.13 -0.51 10.29
CA LYS A 458 -16.61 -0.57 10.28
C LYS A 458 -17.14 -1.99 10.37
N SER A 459 -16.39 -2.92 9.79
CA SER A 459 -16.70 -4.35 9.82
C SER A 459 -15.50 -5.18 10.21
N TRP A 460 -15.77 -6.31 10.86
CA TRP A 460 -14.80 -7.22 11.44
C TRP A 460 -15.09 -8.61 10.91
N ARG A 461 -14.07 -9.24 10.32
CA ARG A 461 -14.15 -10.60 9.83
C ARG A 461 -12.82 -11.26 10.04
N LEU A 462 -12.84 -12.42 10.71
CA LEU A 462 -11.70 -13.32 10.71
C LEU A 462 -11.78 -14.16 9.44
N GLY A 463 -10.74 -14.04 8.62
CA GLY A 463 -10.52 -14.87 7.45
C GLY A 463 -9.81 -16.17 7.81
N SER A 464 -9.88 -17.14 6.90
CA SER A 464 -9.19 -18.42 7.02
C SER A 464 -7.76 -18.40 6.45
N ARG A 465 -7.33 -17.26 5.94
CA ARG A 465 -6.01 -17.03 5.35
C ARG A 465 -5.28 -15.90 6.08
N PRO A 466 -3.94 -15.95 6.13
CA PRO A 466 -3.12 -14.81 6.50
C PRO A 466 -3.49 -13.54 5.72
N ASN A 467 -3.57 -12.41 6.42
CA ASN A 467 -3.66 -11.10 5.81
C ASN A 467 -2.31 -10.68 5.21
N LEU A 468 -2.34 -9.65 4.37
CA LEU A 468 -1.18 -9.11 3.69
C LEU A 468 -0.03 -8.74 4.65
N ARG A 469 -0.32 -8.35 5.90
CA ARG A 469 0.71 -8.00 6.90
C ARG A 469 1.48 -9.21 7.38
N GLN A 470 0.81 -10.31 7.72
CA GLN A 470 1.51 -11.54 8.10
C GLN A 470 2.32 -12.06 6.93
N MET A 471 1.72 -12.10 5.72
CA MET A 471 2.42 -12.55 4.52
C MET A 471 3.68 -11.72 4.27
N HIS A 472 3.61 -10.40 4.47
CA HIS A 472 4.73 -9.47 4.32
C HIS A 472 5.81 -9.67 5.39
N TYR A 473 5.42 -9.84 6.64
CA TYR A 473 6.35 -10.14 7.73
C TYR A 473 7.14 -11.42 7.44
N ASP A 474 6.46 -12.50 7.08
CA ASP A 474 7.09 -13.78 6.75
C ASP A 474 7.96 -13.66 5.48
N ALA A 475 7.51 -12.89 4.48
CA ALA A 475 8.28 -12.64 3.27
C ALA A 475 9.58 -11.88 3.58
N CYS A 476 9.54 -10.85 4.42
CA CYS A 476 10.72 -10.10 4.83
C CYS A 476 11.78 -10.99 5.49
N GLN A 477 11.38 -12.00 6.27
CA GLN A 477 12.29 -12.96 6.90
C GLN A 477 12.97 -13.90 5.89
N ARG A 478 12.34 -14.13 4.72
CA ARG A 478 12.88 -14.98 3.64
C ARG A 478 13.82 -14.23 2.70
N VAL A 479 13.79 -12.90 2.68
CA VAL A 479 14.66 -12.10 1.80
C VAL A 479 16.12 -12.17 2.27
N SER A 480 16.99 -12.72 1.43
CA SER A 480 18.42 -12.84 1.73
C SER A 480 19.15 -11.49 1.67
N VAL A 481 20.30 -11.41 2.35
CA VAL A 481 21.13 -10.20 2.37
C VAL A 481 21.72 -9.92 0.98
N GLU A 482 22.10 -10.97 0.24
CA GLU A 482 22.67 -10.86 -1.10
C GLU A 482 21.66 -10.25 -2.10
N VAL A 483 20.39 -10.70 -2.05
CA VAL A 483 19.32 -10.14 -2.87
C VAL A 483 19.06 -8.68 -2.50
N THR A 484 19.06 -8.37 -1.20
CA THR A 484 18.90 -7.00 -0.69
C THR A 484 20.01 -6.08 -1.21
N ASP A 485 21.27 -6.51 -1.13
CA ASP A 485 22.42 -5.73 -1.60
C ASP A 485 22.45 -5.56 -3.12
N ALA A 486 22.11 -6.62 -3.87
CA ALA A 486 21.99 -6.53 -5.33
C ALA A 486 20.91 -5.53 -5.74
N ARG A 487 19.75 -5.57 -5.07
CA ARG A 487 18.64 -4.64 -5.32
C ARG A 487 19.00 -3.20 -4.91
N LEU A 488 19.76 -3.03 -3.82
CA LEU A 488 20.26 -1.72 -3.39
C LEU A 488 21.14 -1.07 -4.45
N ILE A 489 22.09 -1.82 -5.00
CA ILE A 489 22.98 -1.34 -6.07
C ILE A 489 22.16 -0.96 -7.32
N ASP A 490 21.18 -1.79 -7.70
CA ASP A 490 20.28 -1.52 -8.84
C ASP A 490 19.48 -0.21 -8.64
N GLU A 491 18.85 0.00 -7.49
CA GLU A 491 18.07 1.21 -7.21
C GLU A 491 18.96 2.47 -7.11
N ILE A 492 20.17 2.37 -6.54
CA ILE A 492 21.14 3.48 -6.55
C ILE A 492 21.49 3.88 -7.98
N SER A 493 21.74 2.90 -8.86
CA SER A 493 22.14 3.16 -10.25
C SER A 493 21.08 3.90 -11.06
N LYS A 494 19.79 3.68 -10.73
CA LYS A 494 18.63 4.29 -11.40
C LYS A 494 18.29 5.68 -10.86
N LEU A 495 18.84 6.05 -9.70
CA LEU A 495 18.46 7.26 -8.99
C LEU A 495 19.16 8.51 -9.54
N LYS A 496 18.54 9.15 -10.54
CA LYS A 496 19.07 10.35 -11.22
C LYS A 496 19.34 11.54 -10.30
N SER A 497 18.65 11.66 -9.17
CA SER A 497 18.85 12.77 -8.21
C SER A 497 20.25 12.81 -7.60
N LEU A 498 20.97 11.68 -7.53
CA LEU A 498 22.34 11.63 -7.04
C LEU A 498 23.33 12.31 -8.00
N THR A 499 23.02 12.32 -9.30
CA THR A 499 23.89 12.86 -10.37
C THR A 499 23.31 14.10 -11.05
N ALA A 500 22.11 14.52 -10.68
CA ALA A 500 21.39 15.64 -11.29
C ALA A 500 22.22 16.94 -11.25
N GLY A 501 22.36 17.60 -12.40
CA GLY A 501 23.05 18.88 -12.54
C GLY A 501 24.58 18.80 -12.63
N ALA A 502 25.21 17.68 -12.28
CA ALA A 502 26.68 17.55 -12.25
C ALA A 502 27.31 17.70 -13.64
N SER A 503 26.84 16.93 -14.63
CA SER A 503 27.37 17.02 -16.00
C SER A 503 27.11 18.38 -16.66
N ALA A 504 25.95 18.98 -16.39
CA ALA A 504 25.62 20.31 -16.92
C ALA A 504 26.51 21.41 -16.33
N ALA A 505 27.02 21.21 -15.12
CA ALA A 505 27.96 22.12 -14.47
C ALA A 505 29.42 21.90 -14.93
N GLY A 506 29.72 20.83 -15.68
CA GLY A 506 31.05 20.54 -16.23
C GLY A 506 31.77 19.34 -15.60
N ALA A 507 31.16 18.63 -14.64
CA ALA A 507 31.76 17.44 -14.03
C ALA A 507 31.62 16.20 -14.92
N ILE A 508 32.68 15.38 -14.99
CA ILE A 508 32.61 14.02 -15.53
C ILE A 508 32.04 13.12 -14.43
N VAL A 509 30.85 12.57 -14.67
CA VAL A 509 30.08 11.84 -13.66
C VAL A 509 30.29 10.34 -13.78
N HIS A 510 30.65 9.72 -12.66
CA HIS A 510 30.83 8.27 -12.53
C HIS A 510 29.78 7.69 -11.58
N SER A 511 28.85 6.89 -12.10
CA SER A 511 27.84 6.23 -11.27
C SER A 511 28.27 4.80 -10.95
N LEU A 512 28.50 4.51 -9.67
CA LEU A 512 28.90 3.20 -9.16
C LEU A 512 30.10 2.59 -9.89
N PRO A 513 31.24 3.32 -10.00
CA PRO A 513 32.46 2.75 -10.58
C PRO A 513 32.88 1.49 -9.82
N LYS A 514 33.33 0.45 -10.52
CA LYS A 514 33.69 -0.84 -9.94
C LYS A 514 35.14 -0.89 -9.46
N ARG A 515 36.01 -0.06 -10.03
CA ARG A 515 37.44 0.01 -9.73
C ARG A 515 37.91 1.47 -9.75
N ALA A 516 39.01 1.77 -9.04
CA ALA A 516 39.58 3.12 -9.00
C ALA A 516 39.98 3.65 -10.40
N ASN A 517 40.38 2.77 -11.32
CA ASN A 517 40.74 3.13 -12.70
C ASN A 517 39.54 3.52 -13.59
N ASP A 518 38.32 3.30 -13.11
CA ASP A 518 37.13 3.78 -13.82
C ASP A 518 37.03 5.31 -13.72
N ILE A 519 37.68 5.93 -12.72
CA ILE A 519 37.88 7.37 -12.62
C ILE A 519 39.24 7.69 -13.25
N GLU A 520 39.22 8.35 -14.40
CA GLU A 520 40.42 8.75 -15.14
C GLU A 520 41.30 9.72 -14.33
N ASP A 521 42.59 9.78 -14.66
CA ASP A 521 43.58 10.67 -14.03
C ASP A 521 44.14 11.64 -15.09
N ASP A 522 43.23 12.37 -15.74
CA ASP A 522 43.49 13.24 -16.90
C ASP A 522 43.56 14.75 -16.53
N GLY A 523 43.20 15.08 -15.29
CA GLY A 523 43.13 16.43 -14.74
C GLY A 523 41.78 17.12 -14.96
N GLU A 524 40.78 16.44 -15.51
CA GLU A 524 39.39 16.90 -15.56
C GLU A 524 38.68 16.69 -14.22
N PHE A 525 37.64 17.47 -13.96
CA PHE A 525 36.89 17.36 -12.70
C PHE A 525 35.97 16.13 -12.71
N HIS A 526 36.23 15.18 -11.82
CA HIS A 526 35.47 13.95 -11.69
C HIS A 526 34.59 13.94 -10.43
N PHE A 527 33.30 13.64 -10.62
CA PHE A 527 32.34 13.43 -9.55
C PHE A 527 31.85 11.98 -9.57
N ALA A 528 32.08 11.23 -8.48
CA ALA A 528 31.72 9.80 -8.43
C ALA A 528 30.74 9.45 -7.30
N ILE A 529 29.68 8.71 -7.64
CA ILE A 529 28.75 8.11 -6.68
C ILE A 529 29.25 6.71 -6.34
N LEU A 530 29.81 6.52 -5.14
CA LEU A 530 30.36 5.22 -4.74
C LEU A 530 29.28 4.31 -4.14
N GLY A 531 29.45 3.00 -4.27
CA GLY A 531 28.49 2.01 -3.75
C GLY A 531 28.57 1.78 -2.24
N PRO A 532 27.68 0.93 -1.68
CA PRO A 532 27.60 0.66 -0.24
C PRO A 532 28.90 0.18 0.43
N ARG A 533 29.81 -0.45 -0.33
CA ARG A 533 31.13 -0.88 0.18
C ARG A 533 32.05 0.29 0.57
N ALA A 534 31.82 1.46 -0.02
CA ALA A 534 32.54 2.69 0.30
C ALA A 534 31.90 3.49 1.45
N ALA A 535 30.88 2.93 2.13
CA ALA A 535 30.16 3.62 3.20
C ALA A 535 31.12 4.15 4.27
N SER A 536 30.98 5.44 4.57
CA SER A 536 31.93 6.21 5.37
C SER A 536 31.21 7.01 6.44
N ASP A 537 31.94 7.49 7.44
CA ASP A 537 31.41 8.44 8.43
C ASP A 537 32.15 9.77 8.33
N SER A 538 31.58 10.84 8.90
CA SER A 538 32.25 12.14 8.94
C SER A 538 33.60 12.02 9.68
N GLY A 539 34.67 12.48 9.04
CA GLY A 539 36.05 12.35 9.50
C GLY A 539 36.66 10.95 9.33
N LYS A 540 35.90 9.95 8.88
CA LYS A 540 36.33 8.54 8.80
C LYS A 540 35.98 7.93 7.43
N PRO A 541 36.71 8.30 6.35
CA PRO A 541 36.54 7.66 5.06
C PRO A 541 36.92 6.17 5.11
N SER A 542 36.13 5.33 4.46
CA SER A 542 36.39 3.89 4.33
C SER A 542 37.66 3.61 3.52
N ALA A 543 38.25 2.42 3.71
CA ALA A 543 39.40 2.00 2.92
C ALA A 543 39.08 1.98 1.41
N GLU A 544 37.88 1.53 1.05
CA GLU A 544 37.44 1.50 -0.35
C GLU A 544 37.32 2.91 -0.93
N ALA A 545 36.74 3.87 -0.21
CA ALA A 545 36.66 5.25 -0.64
C ALA A 545 38.03 5.90 -0.88
N LYS A 546 38.98 5.65 0.02
CA LYS A 546 40.35 6.21 -0.09
C LYS A 546 41.03 5.77 -1.38
N ARG A 547 40.85 4.52 -1.79
CA ARG A 547 41.46 3.97 -3.02
C ARG A 547 41.07 4.74 -4.27
N TYR A 548 39.84 5.25 -4.38
CA TYR A 548 39.42 6.05 -5.54
C TYR A 548 40.13 7.41 -5.61
N ILE A 549 40.59 7.96 -4.48
CA ILE A 549 41.36 9.21 -4.41
C ILE A 549 42.86 8.95 -4.54
N ASP A 550 43.38 7.87 -3.94
CA ASP A 550 44.81 7.61 -3.85
C ASP A 550 45.37 6.85 -5.05
N GLU A 551 44.57 6.02 -5.72
CA GLU A 551 45.05 5.04 -6.69
C GLU A 551 44.36 5.19 -8.06
N THR A 552 45.05 4.74 -9.10
CA THR A 552 44.45 4.51 -10.43
C THR A 552 44.18 3.02 -10.63
N THR A 553 45.22 2.25 -10.94
CA THR A 553 45.12 0.79 -11.18
C THR A 553 45.51 -0.06 -9.98
N GLY A 554 46.18 0.51 -8.97
CA GLY A 554 46.51 -0.16 -7.71
C GLY A 554 47.41 0.69 -6.80
N PRO A 555 47.82 0.16 -5.63
CA PRO A 555 48.55 0.89 -4.59
C PRO A 555 49.89 1.48 -5.07
N ASP A 556 50.56 0.79 -6.01
CA ASP A 556 51.86 1.20 -6.57
C ASP A 556 51.75 2.27 -7.66
N LYS A 557 50.52 2.69 -8.01
CA LYS A 557 50.24 3.69 -9.05
C LYS A 557 49.37 4.81 -8.47
N PRO A 558 49.98 5.73 -7.71
CA PRO A 558 49.25 6.80 -7.05
C PRO A 558 48.63 7.75 -8.08
N ARG A 559 47.43 8.23 -7.76
CA ARG A 559 46.73 9.25 -8.54
C ARG A 559 47.48 10.58 -8.44
N VAL A 560 47.72 11.21 -9.59
CA VAL A 560 48.44 12.47 -9.70
C VAL A 560 47.49 13.64 -9.49
N PHE A 561 46.30 13.63 -10.10
CA PHE A 561 45.33 14.72 -10.03
C PHE A 561 44.29 14.51 -8.91
N ARG A 562 44.77 14.30 -7.68
CA ARG A 562 43.89 14.05 -6.50
C ARG A 562 42.91 15.19 -6.24
N ASN A 563 43.29 16.44 -6.56
CA ASN A 563 42.42 17.60 -6.34
C ASN A 563 41.28 17.70 -7.36
N ALA A 564 41.28 16.87 -8.41
CA ALA A 564 40.22 16.83 -9.41
C ALA A 564 39.11 15.80 -9.09
N VAL A 565 39.20 15.06 -7.98
CA VAL A 565 38.25 14.00 -7.62
C VAL A 565 37.39 14.37 -6.41
N VAL A 566 36.07 14.28 -6.57
CA VAL A 566 35.09 14.42 -5.49
C VAL A 566 34.16 13.20 -5.49
N LEU A 567 34.03 12.58 -4.31
CA LEU A 567 33.23 11.37 -4.11
C LEU A 567 31.98 11.70 -3.31
N ALA A 568 30.82 11.19 -3.73
CA ALA A 568 29.63 11.08 -2.89
C ALA A 568 29.50 9.64 -2.41
N MET A 569 29.38 9.48 -1.09
CA MET A 569 29.38 8.19 -0.42
C MET A 569 28.18 8.12 0.53
N PRO A 570 27.60 6.93 0.72
CA PRO A 570 26.58 6.77 1.72
C PRO A 570 27.19 6.72 3.14
N SER A 571 26.43 7.16 4.14
CA SER A 571 26.76 6.91 5.54
C SER A 571 26.51 5.46 5.93
N ARG A 572 27.21 4.93 6.95
CA ARG A 572 27.00 3.54 7.42
C ARG A 572 25.56 3.29 7.86
N ASP A 573 25.03 4.17 8.72
CA ASP A 573 23.65 4.09 9.19
C ASP A 573 22.64 4.25 8.04
N GLY A 574 22.96 5.13 7.08
CA GLY A 574 22.16 5.33 5.88
C GLY A 574 22.05 4.07 5.01
N VAL A 575 23.15 3.32 4.84
CA VAL A 575 23.13 2.03 4.12
C VAL A 575 22.24 1.02 4.84
N GLU A 576 22.34 0.89 6.17
CA GLU A 576 21.49 -0.04 6.93
C GLU A 576 20.01 0.35 6.86
N ALA A 577 19.70 1.65 6.95
CA ALA A 577 18.34 2.14 6.76
C ALA A 577 17.81 1.83 5.34
N ALA A 578 18.60 2.05 4.30
CA ALA A 578 18.24 1.73 2.92
C ALA A 578 18.05 0.22 2.70
N ARG A 579 18.92 -0.62 3.26
CA ARG A 579 18.78 -2.10 3.25
C ARG A 579 17.46 -2.55 3.87
N ASN A 580 17.10 -1.98 5.03
CA ASN A 580 15.85 -2.30 5.69
C ASN A 580 14.63 -1.90 4.85
N ARG A 581 14.66 -0.73 4.18
CA ARG A 581 13.60 -0.31 3.25
C ARG A 581 13.51 -1.19 2.01
N ILE A 582 14.64 -1.68 1.51
CA ILE A 582 14.64 -2.62 0.39
C ILE A 582 14.11 -3.98 0.80
N ARG A 583 14.46 -4.47 1.99
CA ARG A 583 13.89 -5.72 2.52
C ARG A 583 12.36 -5.63 2.66
N ASP A 584 11.88 -4.51 3.19
CA ASP A 584 10.45 -4.18 3.28
C ASP A 584 9.77 -4.19 1.89
N PHE A 585 10.37 -3.51 0.90
CA PHE A 585 9.87 -3.49 -0.48
C PHE A 585 9.90 -4.87 -1.17
N LEU A 586 11.01 -5.60 -1.07
CA LEU A 586 11.15 -6.95 -1.62
C LEU A 586 10.18 -7.93 -0.97
N GLY A 587 9.92 -7.77 0.33
CA GLY A 587 8.89 -8.53 1.04
C GLY A 587 7.52 -8.37 0.38
N TRP A 588 7.14 -7.16 -0.02
CA TRP A 588 5.89 -6.93 -0.74
C TRP A 588 5.89 -7.49 -2.17
N GLU A 589 7.01 -7.43 -2.88
CA GLU A 589 7.14 -8.07 -4.21
C GLU A 589 6.99 -9.59 -4.13
N GLU A 590 7.56 -10.21 -3.10
CA GLU A 590 7.43 -11.64 -2.80
C GLU A 590 5.98 -12.01 -2.46
N VAL A 591 5.29 -11.23 -1.62
CA VAL A 591 3.85 -11.43 -1.33
C VAL A 591 3.01 -11.42 -2.60
N ARG A 592 3.29 -10.48 -3.52
CA ARG A 592 2.61 -10.41 -4.82
C ARG A 592 2.86 -11.65 -5.67
N ALA A 593 4.10 -12.16 -5.68
CA ALA A 593 4.43 -13.40 -6.40
C ALA A 593 3.70 -14.61 -5.81
N GLN A 594 3.72 -14.75 -4.47
CA GLN A 594 3.05 -15.85 -3.77
C GLN A 594 1.55 -15.88 -4.01
N LEU A 595 0.88 -14.72 -3.97
CA LEU A 595 -0.55 -14.62 -4.23
C LEU A 595 -0.89 -15.00 -5.68
N LYS A 596 -0.05 -14.60 -6.64
CA LYS A 596 -0.22 -14.95 -8.05
C LYS A 596 -0.09 -16.46 -8.28
N ASP A 597 0.88 -17.11 -7.63
CA ASP A 597 1.09 -18.55 -7.71
C ASP A 597 -0.05 -19.33 -7.04
N GLN A 598 -0.52 -18.88 -5.88
CA GLN A 598 -1.63 -19.51 -5.14
C GLN A 598 -2.93 -19.53 -5.96
N LEU A 599 -3.21 -18.45 -6.69
CA LEU A 599 -4.46 -18.29 -7.46
C LEU A 599 -4.42 -18.96 -8.83
N GLN A 600 -3.30 -19.55 -9.27
CA GLN A 600 -3.15 -20.20 -10.58
C GLN A 600 -3.66 -19.34 -11.77
N GLY A 601 -3.57 -18.01 -11.66
CA GLY A 601 -4.06 -17.07 -12.68
C GLY A 601 -5.49 -16.58 -12.50
N GLN A 602 -6.18 -16.90 -11.40
CA GLN A 602 -7.42 -16.24 -11.00
C GLN A 602 -7.17 -14.81 -10.49
N GLU A 603 -8.16 -13.92 -10.64
CA GLU A 603 -8.06 -12.54 -10.17
C GLU A 603 -8.12 -12.46 -8.64
N LEU A 604 -7.26 -11.62 -8.07
CA LEU A 604 -7.29 -11.26 -6.65
C LEU A 604 -8.57 -10.47 -6.34
N ASP A 605 -9.04 -10.59 -5.09
CA ASP A 605 -10.05 -9.68 -4.58
C ASP A 605 -9.62 -8.21 -4.81
N PRO A 606 -10.48 -7.34 -5.38
CA PRO A 606 -10.10 -5.98 -5.76
C PRO A 606 -9.57 -5.12 -4.61
N ILE A 607 -10.10 -5.32 -3.39
CA ILE A 607 -9.69 -4.57 -2.20
C ILE A 607 -8.27 -5.00 -1.80
N ARG A 608 -8.00 -6.31 -1.84
CA ARG A 608 -6.68 -6.87 -1.55
C ARG A 608 -5.64 -6.45 -2.57
N ASP A 609 -5.98 -6.46 -3.86
CA ASP A 609 -5.07 -6.03 -4.93
C ASP A 609 -4.73 -4.53 -4.84
N ALA A 610 -5.73 -3.69 -4.59
CA ALA A 610 -5.53 -2.25 -4.38
C ALA A 610 -4.63 -1.97 -3.15
N THR A 611 -4.86 -2.68 -2.05
CA THR A 611 -4.08 -2.54 -0.81
C THR A 611 -2.62 -2.99 -1.00
N LEU A 612 -2.41 -4.11 -1.69
CA LEU A 612 -1.08 -4.60 -2.03
C LEU A 612 -0.34 -3.63 -2.94
N SER A 613 -0.99 -3.15 -4.00
CA SER A 613 -0.42 -2.19 -4.94
C SER A 613 -0.04 -0.87 -4.26
N ALA A 614 -0.89 -0.35 -3.38
CA ALA A 614 -0.59 0.83 -2.57
C ALA A 614 0.61 0.62 -1.64
N SER A 615 0.70 -0.56 -0.99
CA SER A 615 1.81 -0.91 -0.10
C SER A 615 3.13 -1.03 -0.84
N ILE A 616 3.15 -1.68 -2.02
CA ILE A 616 4.34 -1.78 -2.90
C ILE A 616 4.80 -0.38 -3.33
N SER A 617 3.88 0.46 -3.81
CA SER A 617 4.19 1.83 -4.24
C SER A 617 4.76 2.68 -3.10
N GLY A 618 4.12 2.63 -1.92
CA GLY A 618 4.57 3.32 -0.72
C GLY A 618 5.94 2.85 -0.23
N ALA A 619 6.20 1.53 -0.22
CA ALA A 619 7.51 0.98 0.12
C ALA A 619 8.60 1.42 -0.87
N ARG A 620 8.29 1.45 -2.18
CA ARG A 620 9.21 1.92 -3.22
C ARG A 620 9.58 3.40 -3.07
N SER A 621 8.62 4.28 -2.72
CA SER A 621 8.93 5.69 -2.44
C SER A 621 9.92 5.82 -1.27
N LYS A 622 9.69 5.08 -0.19
CA LYS A 622 10.56 5.08 1.00
C LYS A 622 11.97 4.56 0.71
N VAL A 623 12.13 3.62 -0.24
CA VAL A 623 13.46 3.19 -0.71
C VAL A 623 14.19 4.35 -1.37
N THR A 624 13.52 5.06 -2.29
CA THR A 624 14.10 6.23 -2.98
C THR A 624 14.57 7.29 -1.98
N GLU A 625 13.71 7.66 -1.04
CA GLU A 625 14.00 8.64 0.01
C GLU A 625 15.16 8.19 0.92
N ALA A 626 15.17 6.92 1.34
CA ALA A 626 16.23 6.38 2.19
C ALA A 626 17.59 6.38 1.49
N ILE A 627 17.65 6.04 0.19
CA ILE A 627 18.88 6.10 -0.59
C ILE A 627 19.38 7.54 -0.70
N GLN A 628 18.51 8.50 -1.05
CA GLN A 628 18.90 9.92 -1.12
C GLN A 628 19.51 10.40 0.20
N GLN A 629 18.85 10.11 1.32
CA GLN A 629 19.34 10.50 2.65
C GLN A 629 20.61 9.74 3.07
N ALA A 630 20.81 8.51 2.57
CA ALA A 630 22.03 7.76 2.84
C ALA A 630 23.26 8.48 2.26
N TYR A 631 23.17 9.02 1.03
CA TYR A 631 24.24 9.72 0.32
C TYR A 631 24.51 11.14 0.85
N CYS A 632 24.97 11.21 2.10
CA CYS A 632 25.25 12.46 2.80
C CYS A 632 26.73 12.68 3.14
N ILE A 633 27.64 11.79 2.71
CA ILE A 633 29.08 11.94 2.99
C ILE A 633 29.83 12.30 1.71
N VAL A 634 30.62 13.36 1.77
CA VAL A 634 31.48 13.82 0.67
C VAL A 634 32.92 13.46 1.00
N GLY A 635 33.61 12.80 0.06
CA GLY A 635 35.01 12.43 0.16
C GLY A 635 35.86 13.21 -0.84
N THR A 636 36.89 13.90 -0.38
CA THR A 636 37.82 14.62 -1.27
C THR A 636 39.14 14.94 -0.54
N VAL A 637 40.08 15.63 -1.19
CA VAL A 637 41.32 16.11 -0.57
C VAL A 637 41.19 17.54 -0.02
N SER A 638 41.78 17.77 1.15
CA SER A 638 41.93 19.08 1.78
C SER A 638 43.12 19.87 1.18
N GLU A 639 43.29 21.13 1.60
CA GLU A 639 44.45 21.95 1.21
C GLU A 639 45.80 21.35 1.63
N LYS A 640 45.80 20.53 2.69
CA LYS A 640 46.97 19.81 3.21
C LYS A 640 47.23 18.48 2.50
N ASN A 641 46.51 18.20 1.41
CA ASN A 641 46.59 16.94 0.67
C ASN A 641 46.13 15.70 1.47
N GLU A 642 45.34 15.90 2.53
CA GLU A 642 44.77 14.84 3.35
C GLU A 642 43.36 14.50 2.87
N ILE A 643 43.00 13.22 2.84
CA ILE A 643 41.64 12.80 2.50
C ILE A 643 40.71 13.18 3.65
N GLN A 644 39.73 14.02 3.33
CA GLN A 644 38.64 14.39 4.22
C GLN A 644 37.35 13.70 3.79
N ALA A 645 36.57 13.30 4.79
CA ALA A 645 35.18 12.91 4.62
C ALA A 645 34.34 13.81 5.51
N PHE A 646 33.30 14.46 4.98
CA PHE A 646 32.43 15.32 5.78
C PHE A 646 30.96 15.11 5.42
N LYS A 647 30.09 15.32 6.40
CA LYS A 647 28.65 15.19 6.23
C LYS A 647 28.05 16.48 5.70
N ILE A 648 27.12 16.34 4.75
CA ILE A 648 26.27 17.41 4.22
C ILE A 648 24.80 17.10 4.49
N THR A 649 23.97 18.14 4.47
CA THR A 649 22.51 17.99 4.51
C THR A 649 21.99 17.72 3.11
N VAL A 650 21.19 16.67 2.94
CA VAL A 650 20.58 16.31 1.65
C VAL A 650 19.14 16.81 1.62
N ASP A 651 18.97 18.07 1.25
CA ASP A 651 17.68 18.72 1.08
C ASP A 651 17.56 19.29 -0.34
N GLY A 652 16.64 18.75 -1.15
CA GLY A 652 16.39 19.19 -2.53
C GLY A 652 16.79 18.19 -3.62
N PRO A 653 16.63 18.55 -4.90
CA PRO A 653 16.64 17.60 -6.01
C PRO A 653 18.02 17.21 -6.56
N SER A 654 19.09 17.96 -6.23
CA SER A 654 20.45 17.73 -6.72
C SER A 654 21.43 17.62 -5.57
N LEU A 655 22.00 16.43 -5.41
CA LEU A 655 23.10 16.18 -4.46
C LEU A 655 24.35 16.98 -4.83
N PHE A 656 24.69 17.02 -6.12
CA PHE A 656 25.90 17.71 -6.59
C PHE A 656 25.87 19.22 -6.31
N ALA A 657 24.72 19.88 -6.49
CA ALA A 657 24.59 21.30 -6.17
C ALA A 657 24.93 21.59 -4.70
N ARG A 658 24.46 20.74 -3.77
CA ARG A 658 24.78 20.85 -2.34
C ARG A 658 26.26 20.62 -2.05
N ILE A 659 26.89 19.69 -2.76
CA ILE A 659 28.34 19.46 -2.63
C ILE A 659 29.13 20.65 -3.15
N LYS A 660 28.72 21.21 -4.30
CA LYS A 660 29.36 22.38 -4.92
C LYS A 660 29.31 23.61 -4.01
N ASP A 661 28.19 23.82 -3.35
CA ASP A 661 27.96 25.00 -2.50
C ASP A 661 28.52 24.83 -1.06
N ASP A 662 29.09 23.66 -0.71
CA ASP A 662 29.77 23.45 0.58
C ASP A 662 31.24 23.88 0.51
N ASP A 663 31.61 24.89 1.31
CA ASP A 663 32.95 25.48 1.33
C ASP A 663 34.07 24.45 1.55
N ARG A 664 33.80 23.33 2.25
CA ARG A 664 34.80 22.28 2.52
C ARG A 664 35.13 21.47 1.26
N ALA A 665 34.22 21.40 0.29
CA ALA A 665 34.49 20.76 -1.00
C ALA A 665 35.48 21.57 -1.84
N ARG A 666 35.53 22.90 -1.64
CA ARG A 666 36.40 23.86 -2.32
C ARG A 666 36.25 23.79 -3.85
N ILE A 667 35.03 23.63 -4.34
CA ILE A 667 34.71 23.59 -5.78
C ILE A 667 34.49 25.01 -6.28
N GLN A 668 35.16 25.38 -7.37
CA GLN A 668 35.08 26.70 -7.99
C GLN A 668 34.52 26.57 -9.41
N ASP A 669 33.41 27.26 -9.68
CA ASP A 669 32.74 27.29 -10.99
C ASP A 669 32.90 28.63 -11.74
N ARG A 670 33.39 29.68 -11.08
CA ARG A 670 33.64 30.99 -11.71
C ARG A 670 35.00 31.02 -12.41
N ALA A 671 35.04 31.71 -13.56
CA ALA A 671 36.28 31.98 -14.26
C ALA A 671 37.25 32.76 -13.37
N VAL A 672 38.51 32.35 -13.39
CA VAL A 672 39.62 33.06 -12.75
C VAL A 672 40.05 34.20 -13.68
N SER A 673 40.44 35.36 -13.16
CA SER A 673 41.02 36.43 -13.98
C SER A 673 42.45 36.07 -14.40
N ALA A 674 42.89 36.56 -15.54
CA ALA A 674 44.22 36.28 -16.05
C ALA A 674 45.33 36.78 -15.10
N ASP A 675 45.15 37.95 -14.47
CA ASP A 675 46.10 38.48 -13.48
C ASP A 675 46.25 37.60 -12.24
N ALA A 676 45.19 36.89 -11.84
CA ALA A 676 45.27 35.99 -10.70
C ALA A 676 46.15 34.75 -10.99
N LEU A 677 46.40 34.44 -12.27
CA LEU A 677 47.24 33.34 -12.73
C LEU A 677 48.70 33.77 -12.96
N LEU A 678 49.03 35.06 -12.85
CA LEU A 678 50.38 35.62 -13.02
C LEU A 678 51.15 35.64 -11.69
N PRO A 679 52.46 35.94 -11.70
CA PRO A 679 53.22 36.25 -10.48
C PRO A 679 52.53 37.36 -9.68
N ASP A 680 52.65 37.30 -8.36
CA ASP A 680 51.95 38.18 -7.39
C ASP A 680 50.41 37.99 -7.33
N GLY A 681 49.86 37.05 -8.11
CA GLY A 681 48.46 36.60 -7.99
C GLY A 681 48.20 35.73 -6.73
N PRO A 682 46.93 35.52 -6.35
CA PRO A 682 46.57 34.84 -5.09
C PRO A 682 46.84 33.33 -5.07
N TYR A 683 47.24 32.72 -6.19
CA TYR A 683 47.37 31.27 -6.34
C TYR A 683 48.81 30.75 -6.32
N ASP A 684 49.82 31.61 -6.11
CA ASP A 684 51.24 31.23 -5.99
C ASP A 684 51.69 30.19 -7.05
N LEU A 685 51.33 30.45 -8.31
CA LEU A 685 51.53 29.50 -9.40
C LEU A 685 52.94 29.57 -9.98
N TRP A 686 53.82 30.45 -9.54
CA TRP A 686 55.12 30.75 -10.15
C TRP A 686 56.24 30.61 -9.12
N ARG A 687 57.44 30.23 -9.55
CA ARG A 687 58.61 30.22 -8.67
C ARG A 687 59.23 31.61 -8.57
N ASP A 688 59.90 31.91 -7.47
CA ASP A 688 60.63 33.18 -7.30
C ASP A 688 61.57 33.46 -8.47
N GLY A 689 61.34 34.59 -9.15
CA GLY A 689 62.11 35.04 -10.31
C GLY A 689 61.80 34.31 -11.63
N GLU A 690 60.80 33.43 -11.68
CA GLU A 690 60.32 32.77 -12.90
C GLU A 690 59.70 33.78 -13.87
N LYS A 691 60.23 33.87 -15.09
CA LYS A 691 59.80 34.85 -16.11
C LYS A 691 58.92 34.27 -17.22
N SER A 692 58.87 32.94 -17.31
CA SER A 692 58.04 32.21 -18.26
C SER A 692 57.68 30.85 -17.70
N ARG A 693 56.47 30.37 -17.99
CA ARG A 693 55.98 29.06 -17.55
C ARG A 693 55.11 28.40 -18.61
N ARG A 694 55.16 27.07 -18.72
CA ARG A 694 54.34 26.35 -19.68
C ARG A 694 52.85 26.53 -19.38
N LEU A 695 52.09 26.83 -20.43
CA LEU A 695 50.65 27.02 -20.32
C LEU A 695 49.96 25.76 -19.79
N LYS A 696 50.41 24.56 -20.21
CA LYS A 696 49.89 23.28 -19.72
C LYS A 696 50.06 23.12 -18.20
N ASP A 697 51.17 23.61 -17.65
CA ASP A 697 51.46 23.49 -16.22
C ASP A 697 50.57 24.43 -15.39
N LEU A 698 50.27 25.62 -15.92
CA LEU A 698 49.31 26.56 -15.29
C LEU A 698 47.88 26.01 -15.34
N VAL A 699 47.44 25.48 -16.48
CA VAL A 699 46.11 24.88 -16.65
C VAL A 699 45.96 23.62 -15.78
N GLY A 700 47.00 22.80 -15.67
CA GLY A 700 47.00 21.58 -14.84
C GLY A 700 47.21 21.82 -13.35
N ALA A 701 47.70 23.01 -12.94
CA ALA A 701 48.07 23.28 -11.55
C ALA A 701 46.93 23.07 -10.57
N PHE A 702 45.70 23.46 -10.92
CA PHE A 702 44.51 23.35 -10.06
C PHE A 702 44.11 21.89 -9.79
N ALA A 703 44.33 21.00 -10.76
CA ALA A 703 44.08 19.56 -10.59
C ALA A 703 45.21 18.87 -9.80
N LEU A 704 46.45 19.36 -9.92
CA LEU A 704 47.64 18.83 -9.26
C LEU A 704 47.79 19.27 -7.81
N SER A 705 47.51 20.55 -7.53
CA SER A 705 47.91 21.22 -6.29
C SER A 705 46.73 21.29 -5.32
N PRO A 706 46.74 20.53 -4.21
CA PRO A 706 45.62 20.51 -3.27
C PRO A 706 45.35 21.86 -2.60
N GLN A 707 46.35 22.72 -2.50
CA GLN A 707 46.24 24.09 -1.95
C GLN A 707 45.35 25.00 -2.81
N LEU A 708 45.16 24.68 -4.09
CA LEU A 708 44.29 25.41 -4.99
C LEU A 708 42.84 24.90 -4.92
N PRO A 709 41.85 25.76 -5.23
CA PRO A 709 40.46 25.31 -5.36
C PRO A 709 40.31 24.30 -6.50
N LYS A 710 39.27 23.46 -6.42
CA LYS A 710 38.95 22.46 -7.45
C LYS A 710 38.18 23.13 -8.56
N MET A 711 38.86 23.39 -9.67
CA MET A 711 38.24 24.04 -10.82
C MET A 711 37.31 23.06 -11.53
N LEU A 712 36.02 23.39 -11.58
CA LEU A 712 35.00 22.54 -12.19
C LEU A 712 35.16 22.45 -13.70
N ASN A 713 35.58 23.55 -14.34
CA ASN A 713 35.82 23.62 -15.77
C ASN A 713 37.27 23.99 -16.04
N ARG A 714 38.09 23.00 -16.37
CA ARG A 714 39.51 23.19 -16.72
C ARG A 714 39.69 24.11 -17.93
N ARG A 715 38.81 24.00 -18.91
CA ARG A 715 38.84 24.84 -20.13
C ARG A 715 38.66 26.31 -19.82
N ALA A 716 37.92 26.66 -18.76
CA ALA A 716 37.79 28.05 -18.33
C ALA A 716 39.15 28.70 -18.01
N ILE A 717 40.10 27.94 -17.46
CA ILE A 717 41.46 28.44 -17.16
C ILE A 717 42.22 28.71 -18.47
N LEU A 718 42.11 27.81 -19.44
CA LEU A 718 42.71 27.97 -20.77
C LEU A 718 42.14 29.21 -21.47
N ASP A 719 40.82 29.35 -21.49
CA ASP A 719 40.13 30.46 -22.12
C ASP A 719 40.51 31.80 -21.45
N THR A 720 40.65 31.82 -20.11
CA THR A 720 41.19 32.97 -19.36
C THR A 720 42.60 33.33 -19.84
N LEU A 721 43.50 32.35 -20.01
CA LEU A 721 44.87 32.63 -20.44
C LEU A 721 44.92 33.15 -21.89
N ILE A 722 44.05 32.65 -22.77
CA ILE A 722 43.90 33.16 -24.14
C ILE A 722 43.39 34.60 -24.13
N LEU A 723 42.40 34.90 -23.29
CA LEU A 723 41.86 36.25 -23.14
C LEU A 723 42.92 37.23 -22.60
N GLY A 724 43.69 36.84 -21.59
CA GLY A 724 44.79 37.66 -21.05
C GLY A 724 45.84 38.01 -22.12
N CYS A 725 46.17 37.06 -23.01
CA CYS A 725 47.03 37.30 -24.17
C CYS A 725 46.40 38.31 -25.16
N LYS A 726 45.09 38.18 -25.46
CA LYS A 726 44.35 39.11 -26.34
C LYS A 726 44.25 40.52 -25.76
N GLU A 727 44.13 40.65 -24.44
CA GLU A 727 44.10 41.95 -23.76
C GLU A 727 45.50 42.57 -23.61
N GLY A 728 46.54 41.77 -23.86
CA GLY A 728 47.94 42.18 -23.85
C GLY A 728 48.60 42.17 -22.46
N GLN A 729 48.03 41.45 -21.50
CA GLN A 729 48.55 41.33 -20.12
C GLN A 729 49.88 40.55 -20.07
N PHE A 730 50.07 39.59 -20.98
CA PHE A 730 51.30 38.80 -21.15
C PHE A 730 51.44 38.31 -22.59
N VAL A 731 52.57 37.67 -22.88
CA VAL A 731 52.88 37.13 -24.21
C VAL A 731 52.81 35.61 -24.17
N LEU A 732 52.12 35.01 -25.12
CA LEU A 732 52.19 33.56 -25.34
C LEU A 732 53.31 33.26 -26.33
N ARG A 733 54.21 32.32 -26.00
CA ARG A 733 55.39 31.99 -26.82
C ARG A 733 55.45 30.49 -27.09
N VAL A 734 55.56 30.12 -28.36
CA VAL A 734 55.91 28.77 -28.81
C VAL A 734 57.39 28.74 -29.12
N VAL A 735 58.11 27.75 -28.60
CA VAL A 735 59.54 27.52 -28.90
C VAL A 735 59.65 26.29 -29.78
N ARG A 736 59.96 26.48 -31.06
CA ARG A 736 60.09 25.39 -32.02
C ARG A 736 61.39 24.59 -31.79
N PRO A 737 61.48 23.33 -32.29
CA PRO A 737 62.68 22.50 -32.13
C PRO A 737 63.98 23.11 -32.66
N ASP A 738 63.89 23.98 -33.67
CA ASP A 738 65.01 24.73 -34.26
C ASP A 738 65.42 25.96 -33.43
N ARG A 739 64.82 26.15 -32.23
CA ARG A 739 64.95 27.31 -31.34
C ARG A 739 64.40 28.61 -31.89
N SER A 740 63.74 28.60 -33.05
CA SER A 740 62.94 29.75 -33.46
C SER A 740 61.74 29.88 -32.53
N VAL A 741 61.38 31.13 -32.23
CA VAL A 741 60.25 31.43 -31.36
C VAL A 741 59.17 32.13 -32.15
N ARG A 742 57.92 31.84 -31.81
CA ARG A 742 56.75 32.57 -32.31
C ARG A 742 55.96 33.06 -31.13
N THR A 743 55.61 34.34 -31.14
CA THR A 743 54.90 34.99 -30.03
C THR A 743 53.54 35.51 -30.44
N PHE A 744 52.61 35.52 -29.48
CA PHE A 744 51.28 36.10 -29.61
C PHE A 744 51.12 37.15 -28.50
N TRP A 745 50.75 38.37 -28.88
CA TRP A 745 50.45 39.47 -27.96
C TRP A 745 49.36 40.34 -28.58
N ARG A 746 48.31 40.65 -27.82
CA ARG A 746 47.09 41.33 -28.31
C ARG A 746 46.42 40.62 -29.50
N GLN A 747 46.58 39.30 -29.59
CA GLN A 747 45.98 38.46 -30.60
C GLN A 747 45.67 37.06 -30.04
N GLU A 748 44.75 36.36 -30.70
CA GLU A 748 44.47 34.95 -30.39
C GLU A 748 45.58 34.06 -30.96
N PRO A 749 46.13 33.11 -30.18
CA PRO A 749 46.93 32.04 -30.75
C PRO A 749 46.10 31.14 -31.67
N ASP A 750 46.69 30.69 -32.76
CA ASP A 750 46.03 29.70 -33.62
C ASP A 750 45.92 28.32 -32.95
N GLU A 751 45.04 27.46 -33.48
CA GLU A 751 44.83 26.12 -32.93
C GLU A 751 46.11 25.26 -32.88
N ALA A 752 47.04 25.48 -33.81
CA ALA A 752 48.30 24.74 -33.86
C ALA A 752 49.17 25.12 -32.65
N ALA A 753 49.27 26.41 -32.32
CA ALA A 753 49.97 26.89 -31.13
C ALA A 753 49.33 26.41 -29.83
N LEU A 754 48.00 26.41 -29.73
CA LEU A 754 47.28 25.94 -28.53
C LEU A 754 47.48 24.44 -28.25
N LYS A 755 47.73 23.65 -29.29
CA LYS A 755 48.02 22.21 -29.18
C LYS A 755 49.51 21.91 -28.94
N ASP A 756 50.38 22.91 -29.03
CA ASP A 756 51.83 22.73 -28.87
C ASP A 756 52.20 22.64 -27.37
N PRO A 757 52.83 21.53 -26.91
CA PRO A 757 53.20 21.37 -25.51
C PRO A 757 54.31 22.32 -25.04
N SER A 758 55.01 23.00 -25.96
CA SER A 758 56.02 24.01 -25.66
C SER A 758 55.45 25.43 -25.48
N LEU A 759 54.12 25.61 -25.61
CA LEU A 759 53.48 26.91 -25.42
C LEU A 759 53.66 27.40 -23.99
N GLU A 760 54.22 28.60 -23.85
CA GLU A 760 54.55 29.25 -22.58
C GLU A 760 53.83 30.59 -22.44
N VAL A 761 53.42 30.90 -21.21
CA VAL A 761 53.08 32.24 -20.76
C VAL A 761 54.38 32.93 -20.37
N VAL A 762 54.67 34.09 -20.95
CA VAL A 762 55.88 34.88 -20.72
C VAL A 762 55.49 36.27 -20.25
N LEU A 763 56.12 36.74 -19.17
CA LEU A 763 55.87 38.07 -18.63
C LEU A 763 56.31 39.15 -19.62
N PRO A 764 55.56 40.27 -19.77
CA PRO A 764 55.88 41.31 -20.75
C PRO A 764 57.32 41.83 -20.69
N GLN A 765 57.88 42.01 -19.50
CA GLN A 765 59.25 42.54 -19.29
C GLN A 765 60.34 41.58 -19.79
N ALA A 766 60.01 40.30 -19.94
CA ALA A 766 60.92 39.24 -20.35
C ALA A 766 60.66 38.76 -21.78
N ALA A 767 59.62 39.29 -22.43
CA ALA A 767 59.19 38.89 -23.76
C ALA A 767 59.75 39.82 -24.84
N GLU A 768 60.21 39.23 -25.93
CA GLU A 768 60.47 39.92 -27.19
C GLU A 768 59.49 39.37 -28.24
N ILE A 769 58.61 40.22 -28.74
CA ILE A 769 57.59 39.87 -29.72
C ILE A 769 58.27 39.67 -31.08
N THR A 770 57.92 38.61 -31.80
CA THR A 770 58.46 38.26 -33.12
C THR A 770 57.55 38.65 -34.28
N GLU A 771 56.28 38.93 -34.02
CA GLU A 771 55.27 39.32 -35.01
C GLU A 771 54.23 40.24 -34.36
N ILE A 772 53.77 41.26 -35.07
CA ILE A 772 52.66 42.13 -34.63
C ILE A 772 51.72 42.38 -35.80
N SER A 773 50.41 42.34 -35.55
CA SER A 773 49.43 42.66 -36.58
C SER A 773 49.49 44.13 -36.98
N ALA A 774 49.48 44.38 -38.28
CA ALA A 774 49.34 45.72 -38.86
C ALA A 774 48.09 46.47 -38.35
N ASP A 775 47.03 45.75 -37.94
CA ASP A 775 45.81 46.35 -37.38
C ASP A 775 46.05 47.02 -36.03
N LEU A 776 46.92 46.46 -35.20
CA LEU A 776 47.25 47.02 -33.89
C LEU A 776 48.02 48.35 -34.02
N LEU A 777 48.72 48.53 -35.13
CA LEU A 777 49.46 49.76 -35.42
C LEU A 777 48.57 50.88 -35.97
N THR A 778 47.25 50.72 -36.06
CA THR A 778 46.37 51.83 -36.47
C THR A 778 46.11 52.81 -35.31
N PRO A 779 45.75 54.08 -35.58
CA PRO A 779 45.32 55.01 -34.54
C PRO A 779 44.10 54.46 -33.81
N SER A 780 44.24 54.18 -32.51
CA SER A 780 43.34 53.45 -31.58
C SER A 780 43.72 52.01 -31.23
N GLY A 781 44.61 51.36 -32.00
CA GLY A 781 45.01 49.97 -31.75
C GLY A 781 45.91 49.77 -30.52
N LEU A 782 46.69 50.79 -30.15
CA LEU A 782 47.61 50.77 -29.01
C LEU A 782 47.40 51.98 -28.08
N PRO A 783 47.14 51.75 -26.78
CA PRO A 783 46.90 52.83 -25.81
C PRO A 783 48.12 53.75 -25.64
N GLY A 784 47.91 55.06 -25.71
CA GLY A 784 48.95 56.06 -25.41
C GLY A 784 50.02 56.28 -26.48
N LEU A 785 49.98 55.53 -27.59
CA LEU A 785 50.94 55.66 -28.70
C LEU A 785 50.64 56.86 -29.61
N TRP A 786 49.37 57.05 -29.98
CA TRP A 786 48.97 58.04 -31.00
C TRP A 786 48.59 59.37 -30.36
N GLN A 787 49.49 60.34 -30.35
CA GLN A 787 49.21 61.69 -29.86
C GLN A 787 48.66 62.58 -31.00
N ALA A 788 47.50 63.20 -30.80
CA ALA A 788 46.84 64.02 -31.81
C ALA A 788 46.61 63.33 -33.18
N GLY A 789 46.51 61.99 -33.21
CA GLY A 789 46.22 61.22 -34.42
C GLY A 789 47.43 60.87 -35.30
N SER A 790 48.65 61.21 -34.86
CA SER A 790 49.91 60.89 -35.56
C SER A 790 50.96 60.34 -34.60
N ALA A 791 51.91 59.56 -35.10
CA ALA A 791 53.10 59.15 -34.36
C ALA A 791 54.29 58.97 -35.30
N SER A 792 55.51 59.29 -34.87
CA SER A 792 56.71 59.02 -35.65
C SER A 792 57.16 57.56 -35.52
N PHE A 793 57.89 57.06 -36.52
CA PHE A 793 58.47 55.71 -36.43
C PHE A 793 59.43 55.58 -35.23
N GLY A 794 60.12 56.66 -34.84
CA GLY A 794 60.91 56.73 -33.61
C GLY A 794 60.06 56.61 -32.34
N GLU A 795 58.88 57.23 -32.29
CA GLU A 795 57.92 57.08 -31.19
C GLU A 795 57.39 55.65 -31.07
N LEU A 796 57.08 54.99 -32.20
CA LEU A 796 56.71 53.58 -32.23
C LEU A 796 57.87 52.68 -31.72
N THR A 797 59.10 52.96 -32.14
CA THR A 797 60.28 52.22 -31.69
C THR A 797 60.50 52.37 -30.19
N ASN A 798 60.30 53.58 -29.65
CA ASN A 798 60.37 53.84 -28.21
C ASN A 798 59.25 53.14 -27.44
N TYR A 799 58.03 53.16 -27.97
CA TYR A 799 56.88 52.49 -27.37
C TYR A 799 57.14 50.99 -27.17
N PHE A 800 57.77 50.31 -28.13
CA PHE A 800 58.17 48.90 -28.03
C PHE A 800 59.60 48.66 -27.52
N SER A 801 60.18 49.60 -26.77
CA SER A 801 61.52 49.45 -26.19
C SER A 801 61.61 48.34 -25.12
N GLY A 802 60.46 47.86 -24.60
CA GLY A 802 60.37 46.97 -23.45
C GLY A 802 60.39 47.68 -22.09
N ALA A 803 60.58 49.01 -22.08
CA ALA A 803 60.54 49.85 -20.87
C ALA A 803 59.25 50.67 -20.74
N THR A 804 58.40 50.67 -21.77
CA THR A 804 57.17 51.46 -21.80
C THR A 804 56.07 50.80 -20.97
N VAL A 805 55.40 51.60 -20.15
CA VAL A 805 54.19 51.19 -19.42
C VAL A 805 53.02 52.01 -19.96
N ALA A 806 52.11 51.34 -20.67
CA ALA A 806 50.91 51.95 -21.22
C ALA A 806 49.80 51.94 -20.16
N LYS A 807 49.04 53.03 -20.06
CA LYS A 807 47.87 53.14 -19.17
C LYS A 807 46.60 52.87 -19.96
N ILE A 808 45.82 51.90 -19.50
CA ILE A 808 44.55 51.51 -20.12
C ILE A 808 43.42 51.93 -19.18
N ASN A 809 42.46 52.71 -19.68
CA ASN A 809 41.29 53.10 -18.91
C ASN A 809 40.21 52.01 -19.03
N LYS A 810 39.91 51.33 -17.91
CA LYS A 810 38.86 50.29 -17.83
C LYS A 810 37.61 50.83 -17.12
N GLY A 811 37.01 51.88 -17.68
CA GLY A 811 35.67 52.35 -17.29
C GLY A 811 35.54 52.78 -15.82
N GLY A 812 36.54 53.53 -15.31
CA GLY A 812 36.52 54.10 -13.96
C GLY A 812 37.83 54.03 -13.19
N TYR A 813 38.80 53.23 -13.64
CA TYR A 813 40.18 53.19 -13.14
C TYR A 813 41.19 52.96 -14.27
N GLU A 814 42.44 53.36 -14.04
CA GLU A 814 43.56 53.15 -14.96
C GLU A 814 44.37 51.91 -14.55
N GLU A 815 44.63 51.02 -15.49
CA GLU A 815 45.50 49.86 -15.32
C GLU A 815 46.80 50.08 -16.10
N SER A 816 47.95 49.84 -15.45
CA SER A 816 49.27 49.96 -16.07
C SER A 816 49.70 48.62 -16.66
N VAL A 817 49.84 48.56 -17.98
CA VAL A 817 50.28 47.37 -18.71
C VAL A 817 51.66 47.62 -19.30
N THR A 818 52.62 46.74 -19.01
CA THR A 818 53.95 46.83 -19.61
C THR A 818 53.90 46.39 -21.06
N VAL A 819 54.48 47.18 -21.96
CA VAL A 819 54.58 46.86 -23.38
C VAL A 819 55.81 45.98 -23.59
N PRO A 820 55.68 44.78 -24.19
CA PRO A 820 56.82 43.92 -24.48
C PRO A 820 57.77 44.54 -25.52
N LYS A 821 59.02 44.06 -25.54
CA LYS A 821 60.01 44.53 -26.52
C LYS A 821 59.65 44.04 -27.93
N LEU A 822 59.81 44.88 -28.95
CA LEU A 822 59.72 44.50 -30.37
C LEU A 822 60.96 45.02 -31.09
N SER A 823 61.60 44.16 -31.89
CA SER A 823 62.76 44.62 -32.67
C SER A 823 62.34 45.63 -33.74
N ARG A 824 63.25 46.58 -34.03
CA ARG A 824 63.02 47.62 -35.04
C ARG A 824 62.69 47.03 -36.42
N ASP A 825 63.31 45.91 -36.79
CA ASP A 825 63.08 45.25 -38.09
C ASP A 825 61.68 44.66 -38.21
N VAL A 826 61.19 43.99 -37.14
CA VAL A 826 59.84 43.44 -37.11
C VAL A 826 58.79 44.56 -37.10
N LEU A 827 59.04 45.62 -36.33
CA LEU A 827 58.19 46.81 -36.31
C LEU A 827 58.16 47.51 -37.68
N ALA A 828 59.30 47.67 -38.34
CA ALA A 828 59.40 48.21 -39.68
C ALA A 828 58.61 47.38 -40.69
N ALA A 829 58.74 46.04 -40.64
CA ALA A 829 57.98 45.14 -41.49
C ALA A 829 56.46 45.29 -41.31
N ALA A 830 55.99 45.36 -40.07
CA ALA A 830 54.57 45.56 -39.78
C ALA A 830 54.05 46.94 -40.20
N VAL A 831 54.86 48.00 -40.07
CA VAL A 831 54.53 49.34 -40.58
C VAL A 831 54.48 49.36 -42.10
N MET A 832 55.46 48.76 -42.79
CA MET A 832 55.47 48.64 -44.25
C MET A 832 54.22 47.89 -44.74
N GLU A 833 53.85 46.81 -44.06
CA GLU A 833 52.62 46.07 -44.35
C GLU A 833 51.37 46.92 -44.11
N ALA A 834 51.28 47.65 -43.00
CA ALA A 834 50.14 48.52 -42.68
C ALA A 834 49.96 49.63 -43.72
N VAL A 835 51.04 50.25 -44.18
CA VAL A 835 51.01 51.30 -45.21
C VAL A 835 50.62 50.72 -46.56
N ARG A 836 51.24 49.60 -46.97
CA ARG A 836 50.89 48.89 -48.22
C ARG A 836 49.43 48.47 -48.27
N ASN A 837 48.87 48.05 -47.14
CA ASN A 837 47.47 47.64 -47.03
C ASN A 837 46.52 48.84 -46.86
N GLY A 838 47.01 50.09 -46.92
CA GLY A 838 46.20 51.30 -46.80
C GLY A 838 45.64 51.56 -45.39
N LYS A 839 46.16 50.87 -44.36
CA LYS A 839 45.75 51.03 -42.95
C LYS A 839 46.46 52.19 -42.27
N LEU A 840 47.66 52.53 -42.74
CA LEU A 840 48.44 53.68 -42.28
C LEU A 840 48.87 54.54 -43.46
N TRP A 841 48.98 55.84 -43.20
CA TRP A 841 49.55 56.81 -44.11
C TRP A 841 50.92 57.26 -43.59
N LEU A 842 51.96 57.14 -44.42
CA LEU A 842 53.31 57.60 -44.10
C LEU A 842 53.60 58.95 -44.76
N THR A 843 54.16 59.88 -43.99
CA THR A 843 54.71 61.14 -44.47
C THR A 843 56.17 61.28 -44.02
N SER A 844 57.10 61.52 -44.95
CA SER A 844 58.52 61.65 -44.66
C SER A 844 59.16 62.69 -45.58
N GLY A 845 59.44 63.89 -45.07
CA GLY A 845 59.83 65.03 -45.91
C GLY A 845 58.73 65.41 -46.91
N GLN A 846 59.02 65.30 -48.21
CA GLN A 846 58.04 65.48 -49.28
C GLN A 846 57.34 64.18 -49.72
N ALA A 847 57.78 63.02 -49.22
CA ALA A 847 57.16 61.73 -49.56
C ALA A 847 55.86 61.53 -48.78
N SER A 848 54.81 61.10 -49.48
CA SER A 848 53.49 60.78 -48.95
C SER A 848 53.07 59.42 -49.53
N ILE A 849 52.87 58.41 -48.69
CA ILE A 849 52.71 57.01 -49.12
C ILE A 849 51.49 56.40 -48.41
N LEU A 850 50.53 55.93 -49.20
CA LEU A 850 49.32 55.25 -48.74
C LEU A 850 48.96 54.17 -49.75
N ALA A 851 48.68 52.95 -49.28
CA ALA A 851 48.33 51.80 -50.13
C ALA A 851 49.41 51.45 -51.20
N GLU A 852 50.67 51.76 -50.90
CA GLU A 852 51.84 51.55 -51.75
C GLU A 852 53.01 51.00 -50.92
N GLU A 853 54.00 50.36 -51.56
CA GLU A 853 55.23 49.94 -50.88
C GLU A 853 56.07 51.14 -50.47
N ILE A 854 56.64 51.12 -49.25
CA ILE A 854 57.54 52.18 -48.78
C ILE A 854 58.92 52.00 -49.45
N PRO A 855 59.40 52.96 -50.27
CA PRO A 855 60.74 52.91 -50.83
C PRO A 855 61.84 52.84 -49.77
N ALA A 856 62.92 52.14 -50.10
CA ALA A 856 64.07 51.97 -49.21
C ALA A 856 64.63 53.33 -48.76
N GLY A 857 64.85 53.49 -47.45
CA GLY A 857 65.40 54.69 -46.84
C GLY A 857 64.38 55.77 -46.43
N LEU A 858 63.08 55.61 -46.73
CA LEU A 858 62.05 56.60 -46.34
C LEU A 858 61.44 56.38 -44.95
N LEU A 859 61.53 55.17 -44.39
CA LEU A 859 61.09 54.86 -43.03
C LEU A 859 62.20 55.21 -42.01
N THR A 860 62.44 56.50 -41.84
CA THR A 860 63.37 57.06 -40.84
C THR A 860 62.64 57.30 -39.51
N ASP A 861 63.38 57.59 -38.42
CA ASP A 861 62.77 57.83 -37.10
C ASP A 861 61.83 59.05 -37.08
N ASP A 862 62.06 60.02 -37.97
CA ASP A 862 61.22 61.21 -38.15
C ASP A 862 60.02 60.98 -39.07
N ALA A 863 59.92 59.83 -39.73
CA ALA A 863 58.81 59.52 -40.62
C ALA A 863 57.51 59.40 -39.80
N ARG A 864 56.50 60.19 -40.17
CA ARG A 864 55.24 60.29 -39.45
C ARG A 864 54.20 59.34 -40.04
N LEU A 865 53.64 58.50 -39.18
CA LEU A 865 52.51 57.62 -39.44
C LEU A 865 51.23 58.29 -38.94
N GLN A 866 50.14 58.15 -39.69
CA GLN A 866 48.84 58.75 -39.39
C GLN A 866 47.72 57.82 -39.87
N ALA A 867 46.49 58.11 -39.44
CA ALA A 867 45.30 57.52 -40.05
C ALA A 867 45.28 57.83 -41.56
N PRO A 868 44.72 56.93 -42.40
CA PRO A 868 44.46 57.25 -43.79
C PRO A 868 43.67 58.57 -43.90
N PRO A 869 44.04 59.48 -44.81
CA PRO A 869 43.30 60.71 -45.02
C PRO A 869 41.85 60.37 -45.40
N ALA A 870 40.91 61.19 -44.93
CA ALA A 870 39.51 61.02 -45.29
C ALA A 870 39.35 61.08 -46.81
N PRO A 871 38.61 60.14 -47.44
CA PRO A 871 38.38 60.17 -48.88
C PRO A 871 37.65 61.47 -49.25
N ILE A 872 38.11 62.13 -50.31
CA ILE A 872 37.51 63.38 -50.78
C ILE A 872 36.15 63.05 -51.41
N PRO A 873 35.02 63.59 -50.90
CA PRO A 873 33.70 63.30 -51.47
C PRO A 873 33.62 63.75 -52.93
N ALA A 874 32.98 62.96 -53.79
CA ALA A 874 32.81 63.31 -55.21
C ALA A 874 32.07 64.64 -55.39
N THR A 875 31.21 65.02 -54.44
CA THR A 875 30.51 66.32 -54.40
C THR A 875 31.46 67.49 -54.29
N ASP A 876 32.58 67.32 -53.58
CA ASP A 876 33.56 68.39 -53.33
C ASP A 876 34.44 68.65 -54.56
N LEU A 877 34.39 67.74 -55.54
CA LEU A 877 35.09 67.87 -56.81
C LEU A 877 34.26 68.61 -57.87
N THR A 878 33.01 68.95 -57.60
CA THR A 878 32.11 69.52 -58.60
C THR A 878 32.46 70.99 -58.96
N PRO A 879 32.03 71.48 -60.15
CA PRO A 879 32.17 72.89 -60.52
C PRO A 879 31.57 73.87 -59.51
N ALA A 880 30.53 73.45 -58.78
CA ALA A 880 29.91 74.27 -57.75
C ALA A 880 30.80 74.43 -56.49
N SER A 881 31.62 73.43 -56.19
CA SER A 881 32.43 73.37 -54.97
C SER A 881 33.85 73.91 -55.13
N LEU A 882 34.37 73.94 -56.37
CA LEU A 882 35.69 74.50 -56.73
C LEU A 882 35.62 75.34 -58.02
N PRO A 883 34.76 76.36 -58.11
CA PRO A 883 34.49 77.08 -59.36
C PRO A 883 35.74 77.67 -60.02
N GLU A 884 36.78 77.97 -59.24
CA GLU A 884 38.04 78.55 -59.67
C GLU A 884 38.93 77.64 -60.53
N VAL A 885 38.69 76.33 -60.54
CA VAL A 885 39.48 75.36 -61.34
C VAL A 885 38.72 74.79 -62.53
N TRP A 886 37.42 75.07 -62.66
CA TRP A 886 36.59 74.57 -63.75
C TRP A 886 36.43 75.64 -64.84
N SER A 887 36.69 75.26 -66.09
CA SER A 887 36.42 76.08 -67.27
C SER A 887 35.24 75.46 -68.03
N GLY A 888 34.03 75.88 -67.65
CA GLY A 888 32.79 75.20 -68.07
C GLY A 888 32.69 73.80 -67.45
N ASP A 889 32.46 72.79 -68.29
CA ASP A 889 32.34 71.39 -67.85
C ASP A 889 33.69 70.63 -67.82
N SER A 890 34.82 71.34 -67.97
CA SER A 890 36.14 70.72 -68.06
C SER A 890 37.15 71.30 -67.07
N THR A 891 37.99 70.43 -66.51
CA THR A 891 39.13 70.77 -65.66
C THR A 891 40.21 69.71 -65.80
N THR A 892 41.37 69.91 -65.17
CA THR A 892 42.45 68.93 -65.10
C THR A 892 42.58 68.40 -63.67
N ALA A 893 43.00 67.14 -63.53
CA ALA A 893 43.26 66.54 -62.21
C ALA A 893 44.27 67.36 -61.40
N LEU A 894 45.26 67.97 -62.05
CA LEU A 894 46.25 68.84 -61.40
C LEU A 894 45.60 70.12 -60.85
N ALA A 895 44.69 70.75 -61.59
CA ALA A 895 44.01 71.95 -61.12
C ALA A 895 43.13 71.64 -59.90
N ILE A 896 42.34 70.56 -59.97
CA ILE A 896 41.57 70.05 -58.83
C ILE A 896 42.48 69.79 -57.62
N ALA A 897 43.59 69.07 -57.81
CA ALA A 897 44.51 68.73 -56.73
C ALA A 897 45.14 69.97 -56.06
N VAL A 898 45.54 70.98 -56.85
CA VAL A 898 46.10 72.24 -56.33
C VAL A 898 45.06 73.03 -55.55
N ALA A 899 43.81 73.11 -56.02
CA ALA A 899 42.75 73.82 -55.30
C ALA A 899 42.34 73.11 -54.01
N LEU A 900 42.22 71.78 -54.04
CA LEU A 900 41.96 70.98 -52.83
C LEU A 900 43.10 71.09 -51.83
N SER A 901 44.36 71.05 -52.28
CA SER A 901 45.53 71.25 -51.43
C SER A 901 45.49 72.64 -50.77
N LYS A 902 45.20 73.69 -51.52
CA LYS A 902 45.07 75.06 -50.98
C LYS A 902 43.89 75.22 -50.02
N LYS A 903 42.80 74.48 -50.23
CA LYS A 903 41.60 74.48 -49.38
C LYS A 903 41.80 73.71 -48.08
N ALA A 904 42.58 72.63 -48.12
CA ALA A 904 42.91 71.82 -46.95
C ALA A 904 43.93 72.51 -46.01
N GLY A 905 44.71 73.46 -46.55
CA GLY A 905 45.72 74.24 -45.82
C GLY A 905 47.13 73.77 -46.15
#